data_AF-R6F818-F1
#
_entry.id   AF-R6F818-F1
#
_cell.length_a   1.000
_cell.length_b   1.000
_cell.length_c   1.000
_cell.angle_alpha   90.00
_cell.angle_beta   90.00
_cell.angle_gamma   90.00
#
_symmetry.space_group_name_H-M   'P 1'
#
loop_
_entity.id
_entity.type
_entity.pdbx_description
1 polymer ?
#
loop_
_entity_poly.entity_id
_entity_poly.type
_entity_poly.pdbx_seq_one_letter_code
_entity_poly.pdbx_strand_id
1 'polypeptide(L)'
;MKGIHQIVFLLFVYAGSMMAQNPIIRDHFSADPTARVFEGKMYLYPSHDIPSPIERLKEWFCMADYHVYSSDDLVDWTDHGVIVTQNRIPWVQPDSYSMWAPDCVYKAGKYYFYFPSTPRGEGKRGFAVGVAIADKPYGPFVPQRRAIEGVNGIDPCVLVDRDGQSYIYWAGRGLQVAKLKENMVELASDPMQIEGMPDGFKEGPFAFERNGKYYFTFPWVKDKTETLAYAMGDSPMGPFEFKGIIMDESPSGCWTNHHSIVEYKDQWYLFYHHNDYSPEFDKNRSVRIDSLSFNADGTIQKVIPTLRGVGITKARSRIQIDRYSQISPTGVSISFINNSNKFEGWKSVFTRKKAWIRYNRVDFGKEPVATIRVRAKSEKGATLLLSTSEGSRIGQISIPKSSDWMEVTTTVKNAPTGICDLQCSLFKGGQVEVDWLGFDALPWDKGAFATRKYRNLFAELGYKETDINAKITSVFNDLFSGPNKIYFEVGDSLAYISDLKNHDVRTEGMSYGMMIAVQFDRQDIFDRLWRWSKKYMQHQDGPLKGYFAWSCQTDGKRNAQGPASDGELYYVTSLIFASNRWGNDTGINYLAEAQNILDCSMQKAGMDRVSPLINLQHQLITFTPDPWGGSFTDPSYHVPAFYEVWARWAEDGRSSFWRECAEKSRAYLRKCIHPITGLNPDYCNYDGTLLGSNRIIGDAFRFDSWRVPMNIALDYSWVCADKEWQQSYGNRIQNFLYAEGIDTFVDQYNVDGTQVNEILGAGGYKKLRHSLGLVATSAAVSLVCTHSKICDFIDRLWNAEHVPYDDGYFDAYYDGLLRLFAFMHLSGKYQIIFPQE
;
A
#
# COMPACT_ATOMS: atom_id res chain seq x y z
N MET A 1 -0.70 -53.66 39.72
CA MET A 1 -0.73 -52.17 39.71
C MET A 1 0.26 -51.66 38.68
N LYS A 2 0.10 -50.41 38.21
CA LYS A 2 0.68 -49.91 36.95
C LYS A 2 2.21 -49.82 36.98
N GLY A 3 2.86 -50.35 35.94
CA GLY A 3 4.16 -49.87 35.50
C GLY A 3 3.97 -48.75 34.47
N ILE A 4 4.89 -47.78 34.42
CA ILE A 4 4.95 -46.76 33.36
C ILE A 4 6.39 -46.73 32.86
N HIS A 5 6.59 -47.13 31.61
CA HIS A 5 7.84 -46.87 30.89
C HIS A 5 7.84 -45.41 30.43
N GLN A 6 8.90 -44.66 30.70
CA GLN A 6 9.11 -43.37 30.04
C GLN A 6 9.52 -43.61 28.59
N ILE A 7 8.60 -43.38 27.66
CA ILE A 7 8.89 -43.34 26.24
C ILE A 7 9.48 -41.96 25.93
N VAL A 8 10.76 -41.91 25.60
CA VAL A 8 11.39 -40.73 25.00
C VAL A 8 10.89 -40.62 23.56
N PHE A 9 10.00 -39.66 23.30
CA PHE A 9 9.51 -39.40 21.94
C PHE A 9 10.45 -38.42 21.22
N LEU A 10 10.79 -38.73 19.96
CA LEU A 10 11.70 -37.91 19.16
C LEU A 10 11.13 -36.49 18.95
N LEU A 11 11.95 -35.49 19.25
CA LEU A 11 11.80 -34.13 18.71
C LEU A 11 12.20 -34.16 17.23
N PHE A 12 11.25 -34.48 16.36
CA PHE A 12 11.36 -34.16 14.93
C PHE A 12 11.24 -32.65 14.77
N VAL A 13 12.39 -31.96 14.75
CA VAL A 13 12.47 -30.57 14.28
C VAL A 13 12.21 -30.59 12.77
N TYR A 14 10.94 -30.50 12.38
CA TYR A 14 10.57 -30.09 11.03
C TYR A 14 10.97 -28.63 10.88
N ALA A 15 12.19 -28.39 10.38
CA ALA A 15 12.61 -27.10 9.84
C ALA A 15 11.77 -26.81 8.60
N GLY A 16 10.57 -26.28 8.83
CA GLY A 16 9.61 -25.94 7.78
C GLY A 16 10.06 -24.69 7.03
N SER A 17 10.91 -24.90 6.02
CA SER A 17 11.39 -23.87 5.09
C SER A 17 10.25 -22.91 4.71
N MET A 18 10.49 -21.62 4.96
CA MET A 18 9.49 -20.57 4.74
C MET A 18 9.55 -20.15 3.27
N MET A 19 8.38 -19.88 2.59
CA MET A 19 8.25 -19.56 1.14
C MET A 19 6.91 -18.85 0.77
N ALA A 20 6.75 -17.84 -0.12
CA ALA A 20 7.59 -16.88 -0.88
C ALA A 20 7.27 -16.68 -2.38
N GLN A 21 7.73 -15.58 -3.01
CA GLN A 21 7.30 -15.21 -4.35
C GLN A 21 8.40 -14.48 -5.15
N ASN A 22 9.30 -15.23 -5.77
CA ASN A 22 10.43 -14.78 -6.57
C ASN A 22 10.01 -14.42 -8.01
N PRO A 23 10.59 -13.36 -8.62
CA PRO A 23 11.31 -12.28 -7.96
C PRO A 23 10.39 -11.44 -7.05
N ILE A 24 10.96 -10.90 -5.98
CA ILE A 24 10.22 -10.17 -4.93
C ILE A 24 9.89 -8.72 -5.32
N ILE A 25 10.73 -8.07 -6.13
CA ILE A 25 10.48 -6.76 -6.74
C ILE A 25 9.96 -6.98 -8.17
N ARG A 26 8.96 -6.21 -8.62
CA ARG A 26 8.09 -6.58 -9.77
C ARG A 26 7.75 -5.45 -10.75
N ASP A 27 8.16 -4.24 -10.46
CA ASP A 27 7.98 -3.03 -11.25
C ASP A 27 9.32 -2.44 -11.73
N HIS A 28 10.43 -2.89 -11.14
CA HIS A 28 11.79 -2.45 -11.43
C HIS A 28 12.72 -3.64 -11.61
N PHE A 29 13.75 -3.50 -12.46
CA PHE A 29 14.91 -4.38 -12.39
C PHE A 29 15.69 -4.04 -11.12
N SER A 30 16.15 -5.07 -10.42
CA SER A 30 16.75 -4.94 -9.09
C SER A 30 17.84 -5.98 -8.94
N ALA A 31 18.99 -5.55 -8.45
CA ALA A 31 20.18 -6.37 -8.37
C ALA A 31 20.93 -6.17 -7.06
N ASP A 32 22.02 -6.91 -6.91
CA ASP A 32 22.99 -6.78 -5.83
C ASP A 32 22.33 -6.55 -4.44
N PRO A 33 21.43 -7.47 -4.01
CA PRO A 33 20.52 -7.22 -2.91
C PRO A 33 21.21 -7.30 -1.55
N THR A 34 21.32 -6.16 -0.85
CA THR A 34 21.71 -6.16 0.56
C THR A 34 20.49 -6.07 1.47
N ALA A 35 20.26 -7.14 2.24
CA ALA A 35 19.16 -7.24 3.17
C ALA A 35 19.62 -7.05 4.63
N ARG A 36 18.86 -6.28 5.39
CA ARG A 36 19.15 -5.92 6.79
C ARG A 36 17.88 -5.88 7.60
N VAL A 37 17.95 -6.23 8.89
CA VAL A 37 16.82 -6.10 9.80
C VAL A 37 16.99 -4.85 10.65
N PHE A 38 16.08 -3.90 10.48
CA PHE A 38 16.03 -2.65 11.23
C PHE A 38 14.62 -2.42 11.77
N GLU A 39 14.49 -1.86 12.97
CA GLU A 39 13.18 -1.52 13.58
C GLU A 39 12.19 -2.71 13.64
N GLY A 40 12.69 -3.95 13.67
CA GLY A 40 11.87 -5.18 13.64
C GLY A 40 11.34 -5.60 12.26
N LYS A 41 11.77 -4.92 11.19
CA LYS A 41 11.36 -5.16 9.79
C LYS A 41 12.52 -5.60 8.93
N MET A 42 12.21 -6.32 7.84
CA MET A 42 13.17 -6.55 6.77
C MET A 42 13.28 -5.28 5.91
N TYR A 43 14.51 -4.82 5.67
CA TYR A 43 14.83 -3.80 4.68
C TYR A 43 15.75 -4.38 3.61
N LEU A 44 15.53 -3.99 2.36
CA LEU A 44 16.27 -4.45 1.19
C LEU A 44 16.79 -3.23 0.43
N TYR A 45 18.11 -3.21 0.21
CA TYR A 45 18.85 -2.18 -0.50
C TYR A 45 19.47 -2.81 -1.75
N PRO A 46 18.75 -2.85 -2.89
CA PRO A 46 19.29 -3.34 -4.15
C PRO A 46 19.87 -2.19 -4.99
N SER A 47 20.80 -2.52 -5.89
CA SER A 47 21.07 -1.70 -7.06
C SER A 47 19.83 -1.63 -7.97
N HIS A 48 19.60 -0.48 -8.60
CA HIS A 48 18.54 -0.31 -9.62
C HIS A 48 19.15 -0.44 -11.02
N ASP A 49 19.05 -1.63 -11.60
CA ASP A 49 19.39 -1.88 -13.01
C ASP A 49 18.40 -1.13 -13.93
N ILE A 50 18.90 -0.48 -14.97
CA ILE A 50 18.08 0.21 -15.98
C ILE A 50 18.55 -0.13 -17.41
N PRO A 51 17.64 -0.15 -18.41
CA PRO A 51 18.06 -0.10 -19.82
C PRO A 51 18.95 1.13 -20.06
N SER A 52 20.16 0.93 -20.58
CA SER A 52 21.13 2.02 -20.69
C SER A 52 20.65 3.16 -21.59
N PRO A 53 20.67 4.43 -21.12
CA PRO A 53 20.42 5.60 -21.94
C PRO A 53 21.62 6.02 -22.79
N ILE A 54 22.78 5.35 -22.68
CA ILE A 54 24.01 5.68 -23.42
C ILE A 54 24.56 4.48 -24.21
N GLU A 55 25.01 4.73 -25.44
CA GLU A 55 25.43 3.71 -26.41
C GLU A 55 26.48 2.74 -25.85
N ARG A 56 27.52 3.28 -25.19
CA ARG A 56 28.67 2.52 -24.67
C ARG A 56 28.32 1.49 -23.57
N LEU A 57 27.10 1.57 -23.00
CA LEU A 57 26.62 0.68 -21.93
C LEU A 57 25.36 -0.11 -22.33
N LYS A 58 24.91 -0.07 -23.59
CA LYS A 58 23.71 -0.83 -24.02
C LYS A 58 23.79 -2.32 -23.71
N GLU A 59 24.98 -2.90 -23.88
CA GLU A 59 25.24 -4.33 -23.63
C GLU A 59 25.89 -4.58 -22.24
N TRP A 60 25.71 -3.66 -21.28
CA TRP A 60 26.40 -3.69 -19.99
C TRP A 60 25.48 -3.33 -18.81
N PHE A 61 25.96 -3.55 -17.59
CA PHE A 61 25.30 -3.07 -16.37
C PHE A 61 25.19 -1.55 -16.38
N CYS A 62 24.04 -1.04 -15.97
CA CYS A 62 23.73 0.38 -15.96
C CYS A 62 22.83 0.70 -14.77
N MET A 63 23.37 1.39 -13.76
CA MET A 63 22.64 1.77 -12.54
C MET A 63 22.89 3.24 -12.19
N ALA A 64 21.82 4.04 -12.14
CA ALA A 64 21.90 5.48 -11.88
C ALA A 64 21.67 5.86 -10.41
N ASP A 65 21.03 4.98 -9.65
CA ASP A 65 20.52 5.24 -8.30
C ASP A 65 20.18 3.95 -7.55
N TYR A 66 19.68 4.11 -6.32
CA TYR A 66 19.21 3.04 -5.45
C TYR A 66 17.83 3.38 -4.90
N HIS A 67 16.95 2.39 -4.91
CA HIS A 67 15.73 2.37 -4.12
C HIS A 67 15.97 1.67 -2.76
N VAL A 68 15.02 1.75 -1.84
CA VAL A 68 14.97 0.89 -0.65
C VAL A 68 13.56 0.35 -0.46
N TYR A 69 13.48 -0.93 -0.13
CA TYR A 69 12.22 -1.63 0.09
C TYR A 69 12.14 -2.13 1.53
N SER A 70 10.92 -2.24 2.08
CA SER A 70 10.70 -2.87 3.38
C SER A 70 9.57 -3.89 3.37
N SER A 71 9.65 -4.91 4.22
CA SER A 71 8.60 -5.91 4.41
C SER A 71 8.52 -6.42 5.86
N ASP A 72 7.29 -6.70 6.31
CA ASP A 72 6.99 -7.34 7.59
C ASP A 72 6.74 -8.86 7.45
N ASP A 73 6.28 -9.32 6.27
CA ASP A 73 5.87 -10.72 6.02
C ASP A 73 6.65 -11.44 4.91
N LEU A 74 7.59 -10.73 4.26
CA LEU A 74 8.46 -11.15 3.15
C LEU A 74 7.71 -11.44 1.83
N VAL A 75 6.39 -11.23 1.79
CA VAL A 75 5.53 -11.42 0.61
C VAL A 75 5.15 -10.07 0.00
N ASP A 76 4.67 -9.14 0.83
CA ASP A 76 4.34 -7.78 0.43
C ASP A 76 5.53 -6.85 0.71
N TRP A 77 5.97 -6.11 -0.30
CA TRP A 77 7.13 -5.20 -0.23
C TRP A 77 6.70 -3.77 -0.54
N THR A 78 7.09 -2.83 0.33
CA THR A 78 6.87 -1.38 0.15
C THR A 78 8.14 -0.76 -0.41
N ASP A 79 8.05 -0.13 -1.58
CA ASP A 79 9.10 0.77 -2.10
C ASP A 79 9.00 2.14 -1.42
N HIS A 80 10.12 2.65 -0.91
CA HIS A 80 10.23 4.00 -0.35
C HIS A 80 10.80 5.01 -1.36
N GLY A 81 11.10 4.55 -2.59
CA GLY A 81 11.61 5.35 -3.70
C GLY A 81 13.13 5.53 -3.66
N VAL A 82 13.62 6.38 -4.57
CA VAL A 82 15.05 6.66 -4.74
C VAL A 82 15.65 7.34 -3.49
N ILE A 83 16.60 6.66 -2.85
CA ILE A 83 17.32 7.17 -1.68
C ILE A 83 18.63 7.89 -2.02
N VAL A 84 19.37 7.43 -3.02
CA VAL A 84 20.68 7.96 -3.43
C VAL A 84 20.83 7.84 -4.95
N THR A 85 21.35 8.87 -5.62
CA THR A 85 21.51 8.94 -7.09
C THR A 85 22.83 9.58 -7.50
N GLN A 86 23.46 9.10 -8.57
CA GLN A 86 24.77 9.58 -9.07
C GLN A 86 24.81 11.10 -9.29
N ASN A 87 23.66 11.68 -9.70
CA ASN A 87 23.53 13.10 -10.02
C ASN A 87 23.56 14.04 -8.80
N ARG A 88 23.46 13.52 -7.57
CA ARG A 88 23.47 14.31 -6.33
C ARG A 88 24.76 14.17 -5.51
N ILE A 89 25.79 13.52 -6.06
CA ILE A 89 27.01 13.17 -5.31
C ILE A 89 28.22 13.92 -5.90
N PRO A 90 28.84 14.88 -5.18
CA PRO A 90 29.82 15.81 -5.76
C PRO A 90 31.08 15.18 -6.37
N TRP A 91 31.48 14.00 -5.91
CA TRP A 91 32.69 13.31 -6.35
C TRP A 91 32.43 12.23 -7.41
N VAL A 92 31.17 11.90 -7.71
CA VAL A 92 30.80 10.87 -8.68
C VAL A 92 30.81 11.43 -10.11
N GLN A 93 31.16 10.59 -11.07
CA GLN A 93 31.06 10.87 -12.51
C GLN A 93 29.59 10.70 -12.96
N PRO A 94 28.88 11.78 -13.40
CA PRO A 94 27.42 11.77 -13.57
C PRO A 94 26.86 10.81 -14.63
N ASP A 95 27.67 10.44 -15.63
CA ASP A 95 27.32 9.54 -16.73
C ASP A 95 28.00 8.16 -16.58
N SER A 96 28.46 7.82 -15.37
CA SER A 96 29.13 6.54 -15.13
C SER A 96 28.18 5.36 -15.14
N TYR A 97 26.95 5.54 -14.63
CA TYR A 97 25.95 4.49 -14.39
C TYR A 97 26.51 3.31 -13.59
N SER A 98 27.32 3.65 -12.59
CA SER A 98 28.16 2.71 -11.84
C SER A 98 27.75 2.60 -10.36
N MET A 99 26.47 2.79 -10.08
CA MET A 99 25.88 2.68 -8.74
C MET A 99 25.57 1.20 -8.44
N TRP A 100 26.65 0.43 -8.20
CA TRP A 100 26.63 -1.03 -8.01
C TRP A 100 26.47 -1.44 -6.54
N ALA A 101 26.32 -2.74 -6.26
CA ALA A 101 26.23 -3.37 -4.94
C ALA A 101 26.41 -2.44 -3.70
N PRO A 102 25.32 -2.01 -3.06
CA PRO A 102 25.39 -1.18 -1.86
C PRO A 102 25.32 -2.00 -0.57
N ASP A 103 25.57 -1.35 0.57
CA ASP A 103 25.25 -1.88 1.90
C ASP A 103 24.72 -0.77 2.81
N CYS A 104 23.94 -1.13 3.84
CA CYS A 104 23.45 -0.21 4.85
C CYS A 104 23.67 -0.81 6.25
N VAL A 105 24.23 -0.04 7.18
CA VAL A 105 24.34 -0.45 8.60
C VAL A 105 23.86 0.64 9.55
N TYR A 106 23.34 0.21 10.69
CA TYR A 106 22.96 1.10 11.79
C TYR A 106 24.10 1.17 12.83
N LYS A 107 24.45 2.38 13.24
CA LYS A 107 25.42 2.65 14.33
C LYS A 107 25.06 3.98 15.01
N ALA A 108 25.10 4.02 16.34
CA ALA A 108 24.96 5.25 17.13
C ALA A 108 23.78 6.18 16.74
N GLY A 109 22.59 5.63 16.48
CA GLY A 109 21.41 6.42 16.15
C GLY A 109 21.29 6.86 14.68
N LYS A 110 22.19 6.43 13.79
CA LYS A 110 22.19 6.77 12.37
C LYS A 110 22.29 5.53 11.48
N TYR A 111 21.81 5.68 10.25
CA TYR A 111 21.96 4.70 9.17
C TYR A 111 23.02 5.19 8.19
N TYR A 112 23.97 4.31 7.85
CA TYR A 112 25.09 4.58 6.97
C TYR A 112 24.98 3.69 5.74
N PHE A 113 24.68 4.30 4.60
CA PHE A 113 24.52 3.65 3.30
C PHE A 113 25.81 3.79 2.49
N TYR A 114 26.50 2.68 2.26
CA TYR A 114 27.75 2.56 1.52
C TYR A 114 27.47 2.21 0.08
N PHE A 115 28.18 2.85 -0.85
CA PHE A 115 28.00 2.61 -2.27
C PHE A 115 29.31 2.83 -3.05
N PRO A 116 29.64 1.96 -4.02
CA PRO A 116 30.73 2.18 -4.96
C PRO A 116 30.28 3.11 -6.09
N SER A 117 31.24 3.82 -6.70
CA SER A 117 31.04 4.50 -7.98
C SER A 117 32.36 4.94 -8.63
N THR A 118 32.30 5.26 -9.92
CA THR A 118 33.41 5.90 -10.66
C THR A 118 33.61 7.35 -10.18
N PRO A 119 34.79 7.72 -9.65
CA PRO A 119 35.06 9.09 -9.21
C PRO A 119 35.37 10.03 -10.39
N ARG A 120 34.88 11.27 -10.33
CA ARG A 120 35.14 12.30 -11.34
C ARG A 120 36.58 12.83 -11.34
N GLY A 121 37.05 13.19 -12.52
CA GLY A 121 38.33 13.86 -12.77
C GLY A 121 39.07 13.24 -13.96
N GLU A 122 39.73 14.06 -14.77
CA GLU A 122 40.51 13.59 -15.92
C GLU A 122 41.56 12.55 -15.51
N GLY A 123 41.71 11.50 -16.32
CA GLY A 123 42.68 10.44 -16.10
C GLY A 123 42.37 9.47 -14.94
N LYS A 124 41.36 9.73 -14.09
CA LYS A 124 40.97 8.77 -13.05
C LYS A 124 40.34 7.52 -13.66
N ARG A 125 40.74 6.36 -13.14
CA ARG A 125 40.22 5.03 -13.50
C ARG A 125 39.99 4.22 -12.23
N GLY A 126 39.04 3.29 -12.26
CA GLY A 126 38.65 2.48 -11.11
C GLY A 126 37.52 3.11 -10.30
N PHE A 127 37.32 2.58 -9.09
CA PHE A 127 36.16 2.86 -8.24
C PHE A 127 36.60 3.34 -6.86
N ALA A 128 35.72 4.09 -6.21
CA ALA A 128 35.83 4.45 -4.81
C ALA A 128 34.49 4.27 -4.10
N VAL A 129 34.52 4.02 -2.78
CA VAL A 129 33.31 3.82 -1.96
C VAL A 129 32.94 5.11 -1.23
N GLY A 130 31.70 5.57 -1.39
CA GLY A 130 31.11 6.66 -0.62
C GLY A 130 30.21 6.17 0.51
N VAL A 131 29.76 7.13 1.32
CA VAL A 131 28.77 6.94 2.39
C VAL A 131 27.70 8.01 2.28
N ALA A 132 26.44 7.64 2.50
CA ALA A 132 25.33 8.56 2.74
C ALA A 132 24.70 8.27 4.10
N ILE A 133 24.23 9.31 4.81
CA ILE A 133 23.76 9.19 6.20
C ILE A 133 22.29 9.58 6.31
N ALA A 134 21.51 8.82 7.09
CA ALA A 134 20.11 9.11 7.40
C ALA A 134 19.76 8.90 8.89
N ASP A 135 18.65 9.51 9.32
CA ASP A 135 18.01 9.30 10.62
C ASP A 135 17.03 8.11 10.64
N LYS A 136 16.67 7.57 9.47
CA LYS A 136 15.73 6.47 9.29
C LYS A 136 16.28 5.47 8.27
N PRO A 137 15.90 4.18 8.33
CA PRO A 137 16.42 3.17 7.40
C PRO A 137 16.04 3.47 5.93
N TYR A 138 14.92 4.13 5.69
CA TYR A 138 14.48 4.53 4.35
C TYR A 138 14.86 5.97 3.95
N GLY A 139 15.69 6.67 4.74
CA GLY A 139 16.14 8.02 4.42
C GLY A 139 15.26 9.16 4.96
N PRO A 140 15.42 10.40 4.46
CA PRO A 140 16.29 10.78 3.34
C PRO A 140 17.78 10.59 3.68
N PHE A 141 18.54 10.04 2.73
CA PHE A 141 19.99 9.86 2.85
C PHE A 141 20.74 11.07 2.30
N VAL A 142 21.76 11.54 3.03
CA VAL A 142 22.62 12.67 2.64
C VAL A 142 24.03 12.16 2.30
N PRO A 143 24.43 12.13 1.01
CA PRO A 143 25.76 11.69 0.61
C PRO A 143 26.89 12.59 1.12
N GLN A 144 27.99 11.97 1.55
CA GLN A 144 29.22 12.67 1.90
C GLN A 144 29.88 13.30 0.65
N ARG A 145 30.54 14.44 0.85
CA ARG A 145 31.18 15.21 -0.24
C ARG A 145 32.40 14.52 -0.86
N ARG A 146 32.93 13.46 -0.23
CA ARG A 146 34.07 12.66 -0.68
C ARG A 146 33.78 11.17 -0.43
N ALA A 147 34.46 10.32 -1.19
CA ALA A 147 34.58 8.89 -0.89
C ALA A 147 35.49 8.66 0.33
N ILE A 148 35.43 7.45 0.92
CA ILE A 148 36.32 7.03 2.00
C ILE A 148 37.75 6.91 1.46
N GLU A 149 38.69 7.59 2.11
CA GLU A 149 40.10 7.52 1.73
C GLU A 149 40.67 6.12 2.00
N GLY A 150 41.45 5.58 1.05
CA GLY A 150 42.00 4.21 1.10
C GLY A 150 41.11 3.13 0.48
N VAL A 151 39.78 3.31 0.45
CA VAL A 151 38.83 2.29 -0.06
C VAL A 151 38.63 2.43 -1.59
N ASN A 152 39.48 1.71 -2.33
CA ASN A 152 39.48 1.71 -3.81
C ASN A 152 38.95 0.36 -4.33
N GLY A 153 37.74 0.35 -4.85
CA GLY A 153 37.06 -0.86 -5.34
C GLY A 153 35.54 -0.76 -5.34
N ILE A 154 34.90 -1.91 -5.50
CA ILE A 154 33.44 -2.11 -5.57
C ILE A 154 32.94 -2.97 -4.41
N ASP A 155 31.63 -3.15 -4.33
CA ASP A 155 30.96 -4.09 -3.43
C ASP A 155 31.35 -3.93 -1.94
N PRO A 156 31.14 -2.74 -1.36
CA PRO A 156 31.35 -2.52 0.07
C PRO A 156 30.37 -3.36 0.90
N CYS A 157 30.90 -4.11 1.87
CA CYS A 157 30.12 -4.67 2.98
C CYS A 157 30.70 -4.18 4.30
N VAL A 158 29.83 -3.89 5.27
CA VAL A 158 30.20 -3.46 6.61
C VAL A 158 29.66 -4.44 7.65
N LEU A 159 30.58 -4.91 8.49
CA LEU A 159 30.28 -5.67 9.70
C LEU A 159 30.46 -4.74 10.90
N VAL A 160 29.39 -4.54 11.67
CA VAL A 160 29.49 -3.97 13.03
C VAL A 160 29.56 -5.16 13.99
N ASP A 161 30.72 -5.36 14.59
CA ASP A 161 31.00 -6.52 15.43
C ASP A 161 30.46 -6.35 16.86
N ARG A 162 30.44 -7.44 17.64
CA ARG A 162 29.88 -7.53 18.99
C ARG A 162 30.53 -6.60 20.01
N ASP A 163 31.79 -6.26 19.82
CA ASP A 163 32.53 -5.28 20.63
C ASP A 163 32.25 -3.82 20.22
N GLY A 164 31.49 -3.62 19.15
CA GLY A 164 31.17 -2.33 18.55
C GLY A 164 32.15 -1.88 17.45
N GLN A 165 33.29 -2.56 17.27
CA GLN A 165 34.23 -2.25 16.20
C GLN A 165 33.59 -2.53 14.85
N SER A 166 33.65 -1.55 13.95
CA SER A 166 33.14 -1.70 12.58
C SER A 166 34.28 -2.04 11.61
N TYR A 167 34.01 -2.93 10.67
CA TYR A 167 34.94 -3.40 9.64
C TYR A 167 34.29 -3.20 8.27
N ILE A 168 35.06 -2.71 7.29
CA ILE A 168 34.62 -2.60 5.89
C ILE A 168 35.40 -3.59 5.03
N TYR A 169 34.68 -4.33 4.18
CA TYR A 169 35.19 -5.25 3.18
C TYR A 169 34.85 -4.70 1.79
N TRP A 170 35.67 -4.98 0.78
CA TRP A 170 35.38 -4.61 -0.61
C TRP A 170 36.17 -5.44 -1.62
N ALA A 171 35.73 -5.45 -2.87
CA ALA A 171 36.44 -6.08 -3.99
C ALA A 171 37.27 -5.06 -4.77
N GLY A 172 38.54 -5.36 -5.02
CA GLY A 172 39.44 -4.47 -5.76
C GLY A 172 40.69 -5.21 -6.24
N ARG A 173 41.84 -4.98 -5.59
CA ARG A 173 43.04 -5.81 -5.79
C ARG A 173 42.91 -7.10 -4.98
N GLY A 174 41.98 -7.96 -5.41
CA GLY A 174 41.44 -9.04 -4.56
C GLY A 174 40.44 -8.52 -3.53
N LEU A 175 40.00 -9.40 -2.64
CA LEU A 175 39.10 -9.06 -1.54
C LEU A 175 39.91 -8.45 -0.37
N GLN A 176 39.44 -7.33 0.15
CA GLN A 176 40.14 -6.51 1.15
C GLN A 176 39.26 -6.30 2.40
N VAL A 177 39.90 -6.01 3.53
CA VAL A 177 39.25 -5.62 4.80
C VAL A 177 40.04 -4.53 5.52
N ALA A 178 39.35 -3.61 6.19
CA ALA A 178 39.93 -2.62 7.10
C ALA A 178 39.00 -2.31 8.27
N LYS A 179 39.54 -1.83 9.39
CA LYS A 179 38.73 -1.25 10.48
C LYS A 179 38.23 0.13 10.08
N LEU A 180 37.01 0.48 10.47
CA LEU A 180 36.45 1.83 10.41
C LEU A 180 36.65 2.57 11.75
N LYS A 181 36.72 3.90 11.70
CA LYS A 181 36.56 4.76 12.89
C LYS A 181 35.08 4.80 13.31
N GLU A 182 34.82 5.19 14.56
CA GLU A 182 33.46 5.38 15.10
C GLU A 182 32.56 6.35 14.30
N ASN A 183 33.15 7.24 13.48
CA ASN A 183 32.38 8.11 12.60
C ASN A 183 31.86 7.44 11.31
N MET A 184 32.24 6.17 11.07
CA MET A 184 31.78 5.33 9.97
C MET A 184 32.13 5.84 8.55
N VAL A 185 32.98 6.87 8.43
CA VAL A 185 33.34 7.52 7.14
C VAL A 185 34.85 7.56 6.87
N GLU A 186 35.67 6.99 7.77
CA GLU A 186 37.12 6.93 7.66
C GLU A 186 37.66 5.56 8.13
N LEU A 187 38.79 5.14 7.57
CA LEU A 187 39.52 3.96 8.03
C LEU A 187 40.27 4.22 9.36
N ALA A 188 40.31 3.20 10.21
CA ALA A 188 41.07 3.13 11.47
C ALA A 188 42.26 2.16 11.40
N SER A 189 42.41 1.41 10.30
CA SER A 189 43.60 0.61 9.97
C SER A 189 43.91 0.71 8.48
N ASP A 190 45.13 0.34 8.10
CA ASP A 190 45.44 0.10 6.69
C ASP A 190 44.58 -1.06 6.13
N PRO A 191 44.30 -1.07 4.81
CA PRO A 191 43.71 -2.22 4.10
C PRO A 191 44.58 -3.49 4.21
N MET A 192 43.91 -4.62 4.45
CA MET A 192 44.51 -5.95 4.47
C MET A 192 43.79 -6.87 3.48
N GLN A 193 44.54 -7.69 2.75
CA GLN A 193 43.96 -8.67 1.82
C GLN A 193 43.41 -9.88 2.58
N ILE A 194 42.26 -10.40 2.15
CA ILE A 194 41.66 -11.63 2.69
C ILE A 194 42.40 -12.86 2.16
N GLU A 195 42.88 -13.70 3.08
CA GLU A 195 43.58 -14.96 2.79
C GLU A 195 42.65 -16.18 2.90
N GLY A 196 43.11 -17.33 2.37
CA GLY A 196 42.42 -18.63 2.49
C GLY A 196 41.28 -18.88 1.50
N MET A 197 41.14 -18.04 0.48
CA MET A 197 40.18 -18.19 -0.62
C MET A 197 40.70 -19.17 -1.69
N PRO A 198 39.81 -19.91 -2.41
CA PRO A 198 40.21 -20.76 -3.53
C PRO A 198 40.72 -19.95 -4.73
N ASP A 199 41.29 -20.58 -5.77
CA ASP A 199 41.67 -19.89 -7.02
C ASP A 199 40.45 -19.46 -7.86
N GLY A 200 40.64 -18.49 -8.77
CA GLY A 200 39.57 -17.94 -9.63
C GLY A 200 39.24 -16.47 -9.34
N PHE A 201 38.20 -15.93 -9.99
CA PHE A 201 37.71 -14.56 -9.76
C PHE A 201 36.65 -14.52 -8.64
N LYS A 202 36.70 -13.50 -7.79
CA LYS A 202 35.75 -13.27 -6.68
C LYS A 202 35.52 -11.77 -6.50
N GLU A 203 34.27 -11.40 -6.25
CA GLU A 203 33.85 -10.07 -5.84
C GLU A 203 32.83 -10.18 -4.70
N GLY A 204 31.86 -9.26 -4.58
CA GLY A 204 30.71 -9.35 -3.68
C GLY A 204 30.97 -9.87 -2.26
N PRO A 205 31.97 -9.35 -1.51
CA PRO A 205 32.21 -9.81 -0.16
C PRO A 205 31.03 -9.46 0.74
N PHE A 206 30.40 -10.45 1.35
CA PHE A 206 29.38 -10.26 2.37
C PHE A 206 29.78 -11.00 3.66
N ALA A 207 29.99 -10.25 4.73
CA ALA A 207 30.50 -10.74 6.00
C ALA A 207 29.44 -10.65 7.11
N PHE A 208 29.25 -11.74 7.86
CA PHE A 208 28.38 -11.75 9.04
C PHE A 208 28.96 -12.62 10.16
N GLU A 209 28.52 -12.36 11.38
CA GLU A 209 28.88 -13.14 12.56
C GLU A 209 27.69 -14.04 12.95
N ARG A 210 27.96 -15.29 13.35
CA ARG A 210 26.99 -16.18 13.97
C ARG A 210 27.66 -17.16 14.94
N ASN A 211 27.17 -17.22 16.17
CA ASN A 211 27.61 -18.15 17.23
C ASN A 211 29.12 -18.15 17.58
N GLY A 212 29.76 -16.98 17.50
CA GLY A 212 31.19 -16.80 17.75
C GLY A 212 32.07 -17.15 16.55
N LYS A 213 31.49 -17.24 15.34
CA LYS A 213 32.20 -17.52 14.08
C LYS A 213 31.85 -16.46 13.04
N TYR A 214 32.85 -16.07 12.26
CA TYR A 214 32.70 -15.11 11.18
C TYR A 214 32.58 -15.87 9.86
N TYR A 215 31.52 -15.58 9.12
CA TYR A 215 31.22 -16.14 7.82
C TYR A 215 31.58 -15.08 6.79
N PHE A 216 32.50 -15.42 5.89
CA PHE A 216 32.89 -14.56 4.79
C PHE A 216 32.43 -15.22 3.49
N THR A 217 31.44 -14.60 2.86
CA THR A 217 30.70 -15.16 1.72
C THR A 217 30.92 -14.28 0.49
N PHE A 218 30.97 -14.88 -0.70
CA PHE A 218 31.36 -14.18 -1.93
C PHE A 218 30.88 -14.93 -3.19
N PRO A 219 30.50 -14.21 -4.26
CA PRO A 219 30.43 -14.78 -5.60
C PRO A 219 31.81 -15.27 -6.05
N TRP A 220 31.84 -16.42 -6.73
CA TRP A 220 33.06 -17.06 -7.21
C TRP A 220 32.84 -17.60 -8.63
N VAL A 221 33.63 -17.12 -9.59
CA VAL A 221 33.68 -17.71 -10.93
C VAL A 221 34.66 -18.88 -10.92
N LYS A 222 34.10 -20.10 -10.93
CA LYS A 222 34.86 -21.37 -10.94
C LYS A 222 35.03 -21.93 -12.36
N ASP A 223 34.02 -21.82 -13.22
CA ASP A 223 34.06 -22.21 -14.63
C ASP A 223 33.60 -21.05 -15.53
N LYS A 224 32.30 -20.69 -15.50
CA LYS A 224 31.71 -19.73 -16.47
C LYS A 224 30.99 -18.56 -15.83
N THR A 225 30.16 -18.85 -14.83
CA THR A 225 29.36 -17.83 -14.15
C THR A 225 29.57 -17.93 -12.64
N GLU A 226 28.89 -17.07 -11.88
CA GLU A 226 29.08 -17.02 -10.45
C GLU A 226 28.27 -18.08 -9.70
N THR A 227 28.99 -18.88 -8.91
CA THR A 227 28.44 -19.64 -7.79
C THR A 227 28.62 -18.82 -6.51
N LEU A 228 27.71 -18.95 -5.54
CA LEU A 228 27.90 -18.37 -4.22
C LEU A 228 28.70 -19.32 -3.34
N ALA A 229 29.77 -18.82 -2.73
CA ALA A 229 30.68 -19.60 -1.92
C ALA A 229 30.97 -18.94 -0.57
N TYR A 230 31.59 -19.69 0.35
CA TYR A 230 31.93 -19.17 1.67
C TYR A 230 33.16 -19.80 2.31
N ALA A 231 33.71 -19.03 3.24
CA ALA A 231 34.72 -19.42 4.19
C ALA A 231 34.29 -19.04 5.62
N MET A 232 34.90 -19.68 6.62
CA MET A 232 34.63 -19.41 8.04
C MET A 232 35.93 -19.10 8.80
N GLY A 233 35.86 -18.21 9.79
CA GLY A 233 37.00 -17.81 10.60
C GLY A 233 36.63 -17.47 12.04
N ASP A 234 37.66 -17.28 12.88
CA ASP A 234 37.56 -16.93 14.31
C ASP A 234 37.73 -15.43 14.59
N SER A 235 37.95 -14.63 13.54
CA SER A 235 38.19 -13.19 13.60
C SER A 235 37.50 -12.50 12.40
N PRO A 236 36.99 -11.27 12.56
CA PRO A 236 36.35 -10.54 11.47
C PRO A 236 37.33 -10.23 10.32
N MET A 237 38.63 -10.15 10.59
CA MET A 237 39.67 -9.95 9.56
C MET A 237 40.31 -11.26 9.09
N GLY A 238 39.84 -12.42 9.57
CA GLY A 238 40.41 -13.72 9.25
C GLY A 238 41.65 -14.09 10.09
N PRO A 239 42.45 -15.09 9.66
CA PRO A 239 42.32 -15.82 8.40
C PRO A 239 41.02 -16.64 8.32
N PHE A 240 40.58 -16.91 7.09
CA PHE A 240 39.36 -17.66 6.81
C PHE A 240 39.69 -19.01 6.16
N GLU A 241 38.92 -20.05 6.48
CA GLU A 241 39.04 -21.39 5.90
C GLU A 241 37.85 -21.64 4.95
N PHE A 242 38.10 -21.93 3.68
CA PHE A 242 37.06 -22.21 2.69
C PHE A 242 36.20 -23.44 3.07
N LYS A 243 34.87 -23.29 3.03
CA LYS A 243 33.91 -24.34 3.44
C LYS A 243 33.00 -24.83 2.32
N GLY A 244 33.01 -24.19 1.15
CA GLY A 244 32.33 -24.69 -0.04
C GLY A 244 31.32 -23.73 -0.65
N ILE A 245 30.31 -24.29 -1.30
CA ILE A 245 29.30 -23.59 -2.11
C ILE A 245 27.98 -23.47 -1.35
N ILE A 246 27.44 -22.26 -1.30
CA ILE A 246 26.08 -21.93 -0.84
C ILE A 246 25.07 -22.19 -1.96
N MET A 247 25.34 -21.76 -3.20
CA MET A 247 24.42 -21.86 -4.34
C MET A 247 25.18 -22.10 -5.64
N ASP A 248 24.71 -23.00 -6.50
CA ASP A 248 25.31 -23.29 -7.81
C ASP A 248 25.22 -22.10 -8.79
N GLU A 249 25.96 -22.21 -9.91
CA GLU A 249 25.80 -21.34 -11.09
C GLU A 249 24.33 -21.28 -11.55
N SER A 250 23.90 -20.11 -12.07
CA SER A 250 22.53 -19.92 -12.58
C SER A 250 22.23 -20.88 -13.75
N PRO A 251 21.07 -21.59 -13.75
CA PRO A 251 20.67 -22.46 -14.84
C PRO A 251 20.26 -21.71 -16.13
N SER A 252 20.06 -20.38 -16.08
CA SER A 252 19.86 -19.56 -17.29
C SER A 252 21.18 -19.05 -17.88
N GLY A 253 22.32 -19.24 -17.20
CA GLY A 253 23.59 -18.65 -17.59
C GLY A 253 23.71 -17.16 -17.27
N CYS A 254 22.88 -16.62 -16.35
CA CYS A 254 23.09 -15.28 -15.80
C CYS A 254 24.51 -15.19 -15.21
N TRP A 255 25.30 -14.19 -15.64
CA TRP A 255 26.73 -14.13 -15.31
C TRP A 255 26.98 -13.89 -13.83
N THR A 256 26.44 -12.79 -13.29
CA THR A 256 26.64 -12.41 -11.88
C THR A 256 25.60 -13.04 -10.97
N ASN A 257 25.96 -13.19 -9.69
CA ASN A 257 25.08 -13.61 -8.62
C ASN A 257 25.54 -12.99 -7.29
N HIS A 258 25.40 -11.67 -7.13
CA HIS A 258 25.68 -10.96 -5.86
C HIS A 258 24.54 -11.19 -4.85
N HIS A 259 24.87 -11.24 -3.55
CA HIS A 259 23.97 -11.75 -2.51
C HIS A 259 24.15 -11.07 -1.14
N SER A 260 23.19 -11.32 -0.24
CA SER A 260 23.35 -11.07 1.20
C SER A 260 22.64 -12.14 2.03
N ILE A 261 23.07 -12.30 3.28
CA ILE A 261 22.56 -13.31 4.21
C ILE A 261 22.18 -12.65 5.53
N VAL A 262 20.93 -12.87 5.97
CA VAL A 262 20.40 -12.21 7.17
C VAL A 262 19.41 -13.11 7.93
N GLU A 263 19.42 -13.02 9.25
CA GLU A 263 18.43 -13.65 10.13
C GLU A 263 17.23 -12.72 10.33
N TYR A 264 16.02 -13.24 10.18
CA TYR A 264 14.79 -12.52 10.49
C TYR A 264 13.73 -13.48 11.03
N LYS A 265 13.22 -13.20 12.25
CA LYS A 265 12.24 -14.02 12.97
C LYS A 265 12.70 -15.50 13.08
N ASP A 266 13.91 -15.68 13.63
CA ASP A 266 14.56 -16.97 13.90
C ASP A 266 14.82 -17.86 12.66
N GLN A 267 14.73 -17.31 11.46
CA GLN A 267 15.04 -17.98 10.19
C GLN A 267 16.06 -17.17 9.40
N TRP A 268 17.07 -17.86 8.87
CA TRP A 268 18.08 -17.27 7.98
C TRP A 268 17.61 -17.30 6.53
N TYR A 269 17.96 -16.25 5.80
CA TYR A 269 17.56 -16.04 4.42
C TYR A 269 18.75 -15.67 3.56
N LEU A 270 18.78 -16.19 2.35
CA LEU A 270 19.71 -15.81 1.29
C LEU A 270 18.94 -14.95 0.28
N PHE A 271 19.35 -13.69 0.16
CA PHE A 271 18.93 -12.79 -0.92
C PHE A 271 19.97 -12.84 -2.02
N TYR A 272 19.53 -12.91 -3.27
CA TYR A 272 20.39 -13.05 -4.44
C TYR A 272 19.65 -12.54 -5.69
N HIS A 273 20.23 -12.59 -6.90
CA HIS A 273 19.56 -12.07 -8.10
C HIS A 273 19.55 -13.05 -9.29
N HIS A 274 18.66 -12.78 -10.25
CA HIS A 274 18.48 -13.59 -11.46
C HIS A 274 17.89 -12.75 -12.61
N ASN A 275 18.06 -13.14 -13.87
CA ASN A 275 17.56 -12.40 -15.04
C ASN A 275 16.07 -12.67 -15.38
N ASP A 276 15.19 -12.64 -14.38
CA ASP A 276 13.81 -13.15 -14.51
C ASP A 276 12.94 -12.36 -15.49
N TYR A 277 12.96 -11.02 -15.42
CA TYR A 277 12.22 -10.15 -16.34
C TYR A 277 12.95 -9.91 -17.68
N SER A 278 14.10 -10.55 -17.87
CA SER A 278 15.11 -10.22 -18.89
C SER A 278 15.90 -11.46 -19.37
N PRO A 279 15.24 -12.58 -19.75
CA PRO A 279 15.92 -13.84 -20.06
C PRO A 279 16.99 -13.74 -21.17
N GLU A 280 16.84 -12.77 -22.09
CA GLU A 280 17.78 -12.51 -23.20
C GLU A 280 18.84 -11.42 -22.89
N PHE A 281 18.81 -10.81 -21.69
CA PHE A 281 19.70 -9.71 -21.30
C PHE A 281 19.98 -9.75 -19.79
N ASP A 282 21.01 -10.52 -19.40
CA ASP A 282 21.34 -10.83 -18.00
C ASP A 282 21.91 -9.65 -17.19
N LYS A 283 22.01 -8.45 -17.77
CA LYS A 283 22.48 -7.21 -17.12
C LYS A 283 21.35 -6.38 -16.50
N ASN A 284 20.09 -6.76 -16.73
CA ASN A 284 18.90 -6.17 -16.08
C ASN A 284 18.28 -7.21 -15.14
N ARG A 285 18.71 -7.28 -13.89
CA ARG A 285 18.47 -8.42 -13.00
C ARG A 285 17.21 -8.23 -12.14
N SER A 286 16.86 -9.23 -11.34
CA SER A 286 15.68 -9.26 -10.47
C SER A 286 16.02 -9.96 -9.16
N VAL A 287 15.71 -9.34 -8.03
CA VAL A 287 16.02 -9.91 -6.70
C VAL A 287 15.11 -11.10 -6.38
N ARG A 288 15.75 -12.14 -5.85
CA ARG A 288 15.14 -13.35 -5.29
C ARG A 288 15.57 -13.57 -3.84
N ILE A 289 14.83 -14.43 -3.16
CA ILE A 289 15.06 -14.80 -1.76
C ILE A 289 14.71 -16.28 -1.55
N ASP A 290 15.52 -17.04 -0.81
CA ASP A 290 15.23 -18.43 -0.41
C ASP A 290 15.73 -18.69 1.03
N SER A 291 15.15 -19.69 1.70
CA SER A 291 15.56 -20.06 3.07
C SER A 291 16.97 -20.67 3.10
N LEU A 292 17.78 -20.20 4.05
CA LEU A 292 19.10 -20.72 4.35
C LEU A 292 19.09 -21.42 5.72
N SER A 293 19.83 -22.53 5.83
CA SER A 293 19.94 -23.31 7.07
C SER A 293 21.40 -23.68 7.32
N PHE A 294 21.72 -24.04 8.56
CA PHE A 294 23.06 -24.46 8.97
C PHE A 294 23.04 -25.88 9.51
N ASN A 295 24.13 -26.61 9.27
CA ASN A 295 24.43 -27.87 9.93
C ASN A 295 24.83 -27.65 11.40
N ALA A 296 24.86 -28.74 12.17
CA ALA A 296 25.21 -28.71 13.59
C ALA A 296 26.66 -28.23 13.88
N ASP A 297 27.57 -28.36 12.91
CA ASP A 297 28.95 -27.85 12.98
C ASP A 297 29.08 -26.37 12.57
N GLY A 298 27.97 -25.72 12.20
CA GLY A 298 27.92 -24.34 11.71
C GLY A 298 28.12 -24.19 10.20
N THR A 299 28.40 -25.26 9.44
CA THR A 299 28.51 -25.14 7.98
C THR A 299 27.14 -24.80 7.34
N ILE A 300 27.13 -24.01 6.27
CA ILE A 300 25.91 -23.63 5.54
C ILE A 300 25.40 -24.82 4.74
N GLN A 301 24.10 -25.08 4.82
CA GLN A 301 23.40 -26.00 3.92
C GLN A 301 23.17 -25.33 2.58
N LYS A 302 23.55 -26.02 1.51
CA LYS A 302 23.41 -25.53 0.13
C LYS A 302 21.96 -25.18 -0.20
N VAL A 303 21.74 -23.95 -0.64
CA VAL A 303 20.42 -23.40 -1.01
C VAL A 303 20.09 -23.82 -2.44
N ILE A 304 18.84 -24.22 -2.66
CA ILE A 304 18.30 -24.54 -3.99
C ILE A 304 17.37 -23.39 -4.39
N PRO A 305 17.68 -22.61 -5.45
CA PRO A 305 16.81 -21.56 -5.99
C PRO A 305 15.38 -22.02 -6.23
N THR A 306 14.38 -21.24 -5.80
CA THR A 306 12.97 -21.52 -6.11
C THR A 306 12.26 -20.37 -6.84
N LEU A 307 11.15 -20.70 -7.51
CA LEU A 307 10.20 -19.70 -8.03
C LEU A 307 9.21 -19.23 -6.93
N ARG A 308 9.10 -19.98 -5.84
CA ARG A 308 8.42 -19.57 -4.61
C ARG A 308 9.35 -18.61 -3.85
N GLY A 309 10.05 -18.96 -2.77
CA GLY A 309 11.02 -18.05 -2.10
C GLY A 309 11.01 -18.15 -0.57
N VAL A 310 10.69 -17.06 0.17
CA VAL A 310 10.43 -17.05 1.66
C VAL A 310 9.19 -16.29 2.19
N GLY A 311 8.26 -16.91 2.97
CA GLY A 311 7.09 -16.21 3.57
C GLY A 311 5.79 -17.04 3.78
N ILE A 312 4.63 -16.36 3.88
CA ILE A 312 3.26 -16.93 4.01
C ILE A 312 2.29 -16.05 3.21
N THR A 313 1.46 -16.61 2.32
CA THR A 313 0.54 -15.83 1.48
C THR A 313 -0.90 -15.93 1.98
N LYS A 314 -1.59 -14.80 2.15
CA LYS A 314 -2.99 -14.75 2.63
C LYS A 314 -3.94 -15.34 1.56
N ALA A 315 -4.89 -16.20 1.93
CA ALA A 315 -5.86 -16.78 0.98
C ALA A 315 -6.72 -15.71 0.28
N ARG A 316 -6.96 -14.59 0.97
CA ARG A 316 -7.75 -13.44 0.49
C ARG A 316 -6.90 -12.38 -0.23
N SER A 317 -5.71 -12.73 -0.71
CA SER A 317 -4.94 -11.96 -1.69
C SER A 317 -4.89 -12.69 -3.03
N ARG A 318 -4.43 -12.02 -4.09
CA ARG A 318 -4.15 -12.67 -5.38
C ARG A 318 -2.90 -13.56 -5.25
N ILE A 319 -3.08 -14.85 -5.48
CA ILE A 319 -2.03 -15.88 -5.42
C ILE A 319 -1.59 -16.19 -6.85
N GLN A 320 -0.39 -15.73 -7.20
CA GLN A 320 0.29 -16.04 -8.48
C GLN A 320 0.87 -17.46 -8.39
N ILE A 321 0.14 -18.46 -8.93
CA ILE A 321 0.48 -19.89 -8.76
C ILE A 321 1.60 -20.39 -9.68
N ASP A 322 1.98 -19.58 -10.68
CA ASP A 322 3.23 -19.71 -11.44
C ASP A 322 4.47 -19.74 -10.53
N ARG A 323 4.40 -19.07 -9.37
CA ARG A 323 5.42 -19.11 -8.30
C ARG A 323 5.26 -20.33 -7.40
N TYR A 324 5.30 -21.50 -8.02
CA TYR A 324 5.01 -22.78 -7.37
C TYR A 324 6.12 -23.25 -6.44
N SER A 325 5.76 -24.09 -5.46
CA SER A 325 6.73 -24.89 -4.71
C SER A 325 7.01 -26.24 -5.41
N GLN A 326 6.01 -26.83 -6.06
CA GLN A 326 6.15 -28.08 -6.84
C GLN A 326 5.14 -28.12 -8.01
N ILE A 327 5.47 -28.84 -9.09
CA ILE A 327 4.54 -29.14 -10.19
C ILE A 327 4.58 -30.62 -10.57
N SER A 328 3.54 -31.10 -11.25
CA SER A 328 3.54 -32.41 -11.90
C SER A 328 4.65 -32.51 -12.97
N PRO A 329 5.40 -33.63 -13.05
CA PRO A 329 6.54 -33.77 -13.98
C PRO A 329 6.23 -33.56 -15.48
N THR A 330 4.96 -33.61 -15.90
CA THR A 330 4.55 -33.24 -17.25
C THR A 330 3.18 -32.54 -17.22
N GLY A 331 2.90 -31.72 -18.22
CA GLY A 331 1.58 -31.12 -18.42
C GLY A 331 1.35 -29.75 -17.76
N VAL A 332 2.36 -29.22 -17.07
CA VAL A 332 2.44 -27.82 -16.61
C VAL A 332 3.66 -27.15 -17.24
N SER A 333 3.53 -25.89 -17.64
CA SER A 333 4.65 -24.99 -17.92
C SER A 333 4.33 -23.57 -17.45
N ILE A 334 5.37 -22.74 -17.26
CA ILE A 334 5.25 -21.31 -16.96
C ILE A 334 5.63 -20.51 -18.20
N SER A 335 4.98 -19.36 -18.41
CA SER A 335 5.24 -18.44 -19.52
C SER A 335 4.85 -17.02 -19.13
N PHE A 336 5.33 -15.98 -19.81
CA PHE A 336 4.88 -14.61 -19.55
C PHE A 336 3.40 -14.42 -19.89
N ILE A 337 2.72 -13.53 -19.16
CA ILE A 337 1.39 -13.02 -19.52
C ILE A 337 1.50 -12.23 -20.83
N ASN A 338 2.53 -11.38 -20.93
CA ASN A 338 2.85 -10.57 -22.09
C ASN A 338 4.37 -10.62 -22.37
N ASN A 339 4.79 -11.16 -23.52
CA ASN A 339 6.21 -11.24 -23.87
C ASN A 339 6.84 -9.87 -24.18
N SER A 340 6.03 -8.90 -24.62
CA SER A 340 6.49 -7.52 -24.91
C SER A 340 6.61 -6.68 -23.64
N ASN A 341 5.94 -7.08 -22.55
CA ASN A 341 5.97 -6.40 -21.26
C ASN A 341 6.04 -7.44 -20.13
N LYS A 342 7.26 -7.93 -19.88
CA LYS A 342 7.52 -9.04 -18.94
C LYS A 342 7.14 -8.69 -17.49
N PHE A 343 7.10 -7.40 -17.12
CA PHE A 343 6.65 -6.94 -15.80
C PHE A 343 5.16 -7.17 -15.53
N GLU A 344 4.34 -7.49 -16.55
CA GLU A 344 2.98 -8.02 -16.31
C GLU A 344 2.98 -9.38 -15.60
N GLY A 345 4.13 -10.05 -15.52
CA GLY A 345 4.32 -11.31 -14.80
C GLY A 345 4.10 -12.55 -15.67
N TRP A 346 3.91 -13.69 -14.99
CA TRP A 346 3.80 -15.00 -15.61
C TRP A 346 2.42 -15.62 -15.39
N LYS A 347 2.16 -16.66 -16.19
CA LYS A 347 0.98 -17.51 -16.12
C LYS A 347 1.38 -18.97 -16.08
N SER A 348 0.59 -19.74 -15.37
CA SER A 348 0.61 -21.20 -15.37
C SER A 348 -0.18 -21.74 -16.55
N VAL A 349 0.40 -22.64 -17.33
CA VAL A 349 -0.25 -23.28 -18.49
C VAL A 349 -0.43 -24.77 -18.21
N PHE A 350 -1.68 -25.21 -18.08
CA PHE A 350 -2.03 -26.63 -17.90
C PHE A 350 -2.47 -27.22 -19.24
N THR A 351 -1.77 -28.25 -19.72
CA THR A 351 -2.00 -28.86 -21.04
C THR A 351 -2.57 -30.28 -20.98
N ARG A 352 -2.58 -30.93 -19.82
CA ARG A 352 -3.02 -32.33 -19.65
C ARG A 352 -3.90 -32.53 -18.41
N LYS A 353 -4.88 -33.42 -18.51
CA LYS A 353 -5.70 -33.86 -17.37
C LYS A 353 -4.81 -34.44 -16.26
N LYS A 354 -5.10 -34.09 -15.00
CA LYS A 354 -4.28 -34.37 -13.80
C LYS A 354 -2.93 -33.65 -13.73
N ALA A 355 -2.58 -32.78 -14.67
CA ALA A 355 -1.48 -31.84 -14.46
C ALA A 355 -1.81 -30.94 -13.26
N TRP A 356 -0.83 -30.69 -12.38
CA TRP A 356 -1.04 -30.00 -11.11
C TRP A 356 0.11 -29.08 -10.74
N ILE A 357 -0.24 -28.04 -9.98
CA ILE A 357 0.66 -27.09 -9.34
C ILE A 357 0.39 -27.11 -7.85
N ARG A 358 1.44 -27.10 -7.04
CA ARG A 358 1.39 -26.89 -5.59
C ARG A 358 2.00 -25.54 -5.24
N TYR A 359 1.29 -24.82 -4.37
CA TYR A 359 1.68 -23.55 -3.81
C TYR A 359 1.59 -23.68 -2.29
N ASN A 360 2.73 -23.71 -1.61
CA ASN A 360 2.78 -23.99 -0.18
C ASN A 360 2.41 -22.77 0.69
N ARG A 361 2.09 -23.01 1.97
CA ARG A 361 1.93 -21.97 3.00
C ARG A 361 0.94 -20.84 2.62
N VAL A 362 -0.31 -21.22 2.34
CA VAL A 362 -1.43 -20.29 2.20
C VAL A 362 -2.18 -20.18 3.53
N ASP A 363 -2.32 -18.98 4.08
CA ASP A 363 -3.09 -18.73 5.31
C ASP A 363 -4.55 -18.42 4.99
N PHE A 364 -5.44 -19.35 5.35
CA PHE A 364 -6.89 -19.20 5.24
C PHE A 364 -7.50 -18.41 6.42
N GLY A 365 -6.72 -18.18 7.48
CA GLY A 365 -7.17 -17.53 8.70
C GLY A 365 -8.14 -18.39 9.50
N LYS A 366 -8.94 -17.72 10.35
CA LYS A 366 -9.97 -18.34 11.20
C LYS A 366 -11.37 -18.32 10.58
N GLU A 367 -11.69 -17.28 9.81
CA GLU A 367 -12.97 -17.18 9.11
C GLU A 367 -12.96 -18.07 7.85
N PRO A 368 -13.89 -19.04 7.71
CA PRO A 368 -14.00 -19.87 6.52
C PRO A 368 -14.10 -19.04 5.24
N VAL A 369 -13.34 -19.43 4.21
CA VAL A 369 -13.49 -18.89 2.86
C VAL A 369 -14.77 -19.43 2.21
N ALA A 370 -15.53 -18.55 1.56
CA ALA A 370 -16.83 -18.88 0.97
C ALA A 370 -16.77 -19.00 -0.57
N THR A 371 -15.90 -18.24 -1.24
CA THR A 371 -15.74 -18.32 -2.70
C THR A 371 -14.30 -18.50 -3.14
N ILE A 372 -14.13 -19.13 -4.30
CA ILE A 372 -12.89 -19.22 -5.07
C ILE A 372 -13.03 -18.26 -6.25
N ARG A 373 -12.05 -17.37 -6.45
CA ARG A 373 -11.90 -16.53 -7.64
C ARG A 373 -10.64 -16.96 -8.40
N VAL A 374 -10.71 -17.00 -9.74
CA VAL A 374 -9.57 -17.32 -10.62
C VAL A 374 -9.59 -16.42 -11.84
N ARG A 375 -8.44 -15.81 -12.18
CA ARG A 375 -8.22 -15.18 -13.49
C ARG A 375 -7.59 -16.19 -14.43
N ALA A 376 -8.36 -16.63 -15.42
CA ALA A 376 -7.98 -17.69 -16.35
C ALA A 376 -8.52 -17.46 -17.76
N LYS A 377 -8.02 -18.24 -18.72
CA LYS A 377 -8.60 -18.37 -20.06
C LYS A 377 -8.42 -19.76 -20.66
N SER A 378 -9.31 -20.16 -21.56
CA SER A 378 -9.27 -21.47 -22.22
C SER A 378 -10.08 -21.47 -23.52
N GLU A 379 -9.43 -21.71 -24.66
CA GLU A 379 -10.07 -21.76 -25.98
C GLU A 379 -11.13 -22.88 -26.14
N LYS A 380 -11.09 -23.88 -25.25
CA LYS A 380 -11.96 -25.07 -25.30
C LYS A 380 -12.80 -25.25 -24.04
N GLY A 381 -12.69 -24.33 -23.09
CA GLY A 381 -13.21 -24.47 -21.73
C GLY A 381 -12.45 -25.52 -20.91
N ALA A 382 -12.41 -25.31 -19.60
CA ALA A 382 -11.72 -26.19 -18.67
C ALA A 382 -12.44 -26.28 -17.32
N THR A 383 -12.05 -27.26 -16.50
CA THR A 383 -12.41 -27.28 -15.09
C THR A 383 -11.14 -27.49 -14.28
N LEU A 384 -10.87 -26.55 -13.37
CA LEU A 384 -9.81 -26.67 -12.37
C LEU A 384 -10.39 -27.26 -11.09
N LEU A 385 -9.62 -28.10 -10.41
CA LEU A 385 -9.89 -28.59 -9.06
C LEU A 385 -8.87 -27.99 -8.11
N LEU A 386 -9.35 -27.28 -7.09
CA LEU A 386 -8.54 -26.86 -5.94
C LEU A 386 -8.71 -27.86 -4.80
N SER A 387 -7.59 -28.26 -4.20
CA SER A 387 -7.52 -29.08 -2.99
C SER A 387 -6.41 -28.58 -2.07
N THR A 388 -6.41 -29.01 -0.81
CA THR A 388 -5.17 -29.01 -0.03
C THR A 388 -4.18 -30.01 -0.63
N SER A 389 -2.89 -29.92 -0.29
CA SER A 389 -1.87 -30.90 -0.69
C SER A 389 -2.15 -32.31 -0.16
N GLU A 390 -2.83 -32.40 1.00
CA GLU A 390 -3.30 -33.63 1.64
C GLU A 390 -4.48 -34.29 0.90
N GLY A 391 -5.07 -33.61 -0.08
CA GLY A 391 -6.11 -34.14 -0.96
C GLY A 391 -7.54 -33.70 -0.63
N SER A 392 -7.76 -32.94 0.44
CA SER A 392 -9.08 -32.40 0.80
C SER A 392 -9.56 -31.41 -0.26
N ARG A 393 -10.67 -31.71 -0.93
CA ARG A 393 -11.18 -30.92 -2.05
C ARG A 393 -11.85 -29.64 -1.58
N ILE A 394 -11.32 -28.50 -2.00
CA ILE A 394 -11.85 -27.17 -1.65
C ILE A 394 -13.01 -26.81 -2.59
N GLY A 395 -12.81 -26.97 -3.91
CA GLY A 395 -13.85 -26.69 -4.90
C GLY A 395 -13.43 -27.00 -6.35
N GLN A 396 -14.39 -26.97 -7.27
CA GLN A 396 -14.17 -27.11 -8.71
C GLN A 396 -14.70 -25.88 -9.42
N ILE A 397 -13.87 -25.25 -10.25
CA ILE A 397 -14.21 -24.04 -10.98
C ILE A 397 -14.20 -24.32 -12.49
N SER A 398 -15.31 -23.99 -13.16
CA SER A 398 -15.48 -24.17 -14.60
C SER A 398 -15.09 -22.89 -15.33
N ILE A 399 -14.02 -22.93 -16.11
CA ILE A 399 -13.56 -21.83 -16.95
C ILE A 399 -14.30 -21.91 -18.30
N PRO A 400 -15.11 -20.90 -18.67
CA PRO A 400 -15.77 -20.83 -19.98
C PRO A 400 -14.80 -20.88 -21.17
N LYS A 401 -15.35 -21.09 -22.37
CA LYS A 401 -14.59 -20.94 -23.61
C LYS A 401 -14.31 -19.45 -23.88
N SER A 402 -13.04 -19.06 -23.90
CA SER A 402 -12.59 -17.69 -24.17
C SER A 402 -11.13 -17.64 -24.65
N SER A 403 -10.84 -16.75 -25.60
CA SER A 403 -9.48 -16.30 -25.96
C SER A 403 -8.91 -15.26 -24.99
N ASP A 404 -9.81 -14.60 -24.26
CA ASP A 404 -9.54 -13.43 -23.43
C ASP A 404 -9.52 -13.82 -21.95
N TRP A 405 -8.71 -13.11 -21.17
CA TRP A 405 -8.65 -13.29 -19.72
C TRP A 405 -9.99 -12.93 -19.08
N MET A 406 -10.50 -13.84 -18.24
CA MET A 406 -11.72 -13.63 -17.48
C MET A 406 -11.51 -14.00 -16.02
N GLU A 407 -12.16 -13.25 -15.13
CA GLU A 407 -12.33 -13.65 -13.74
C GLU A 407 -13.55 -14.53 -13.62
N VAL A 408 -13.39 -15.68 -12.98
CA VAL A 408 -14.44 -16.66 -12.74
C VAL A 408 -14.53 -16.91 -11.24
N THR A 409 -15.76 -17.04 -10.73
CA THR A 409 -16.05 -17.25 -9.31
C THR A 409 -16.84 -18.54 -9.11
N THR A 410 -16.60 -19.26 -8.01
CA THR A 410 -17.45 -20.39 -7.58
C THR A 410 -17.44 -20.56 -6.06
N THR A 411 -18.41 -21.27 -5.50
CA THR A 411 -18.52 -21.51 -4.05
C THR A 411 -17.51 -22.56 -3.56
N VAL A 412 -16.91 -22.30 -2.40
CA VAL A 412 -16.11 -23.28 -1.65
C VAL A 412 -17.03 -24.37 -1.09
N LYS A 413 -16.60 -25.64 -1.18
CA LYS A 413 -17.33 -26.79 -0.62
C LYS A 413 -16.80 -27.22 0.73
N ASN A 414 -15.48 -27.21 0.91
CA ASN A 414 -14.82 -27.46 2.19
C ASN A 414 -13.75 -26.38 2.36
N ALA A 415 -13.96 -25.45 3.29
CA ALA A 415 -13.01 -24.39 3.57
C ALA A 415 -11.86 -24.93 4.43
N PRO A 416 -10.59 -24.79 4.01
CA PRO A 416 -9.45 -24.96 4.91
C PRO A 416 -9.45 -23.88 5.99
N THR A 417 -8.71 -24.11 7.08
CA THR A 417 -8.45 -23.12 8.14
C THR A 417 -6.98 -23.10 8.49
N GLY A 418 -6.48 -21.97 8.97
CA GLY A 418 -5.05 -21.77 9.23
C GLY A 418 -4.18 -21.88 7.98
N ILE A 419 -2.92 -22.26 8.18
CA ILE A 419 -1.92 -22.36 7.10
C ILE A 419 -1.95 -23.77 6.50
N CYS A 420 -2.21 -23.87 5.19
CA CYS A 420 -2.06 -25.14 4.46
C CYS A 420 -1.50 -24.93 3.05
N ASP A 421 -1.00 -26.00 2.45
CA ASP A 421 -0.55 -26.00 1.06
C ASP A 421 -1.73 -26.16 0.10
N LEU A 422 -1.82 -25.28 -0.90
CA LEU A 422 -2.82 -25.32 -1.95
C LEU A 422 -2.31 -26.14 -3.15
N GLN A 423 -3.20 -26.92 -3.76
CA GLN A 423 -2.94 -27.61 -5.01
C GLN A 423 -4.02 -27.26 -6.04
N CYS A 424 -3.60 -26.74 -7.19
CA CYS A 424 -4.46 -26.47 -8.35
C CYS A 424 -4.20 -27.54 -9.42
N SER A 425 -5.25 -28.14 -10.00
CA SER A 425 -5.10 -29.20 -11.00
C SER A 425 -6.12 -29.13 -12.13
N LEU A 426 -5.71 -29.48 -13.34
CA LEU A 426 -6.60 -29.57 -14.50
C LEU A 426 -7.45 -30.86 -14.42
N PHE A 427 -8.70 -30.70 -13.98
CA PHE A 427 -9.61 -31.82 -13.70
C PHE A 427 -10.23 -32.40 -14.97
N LYS A 428 -10.65 -31.55 -15.91
CA LYS A 428 -11.18 -31.92 -17.25
C LYS A 428 -11.18 -30.71 -18.19
N GLY A 429 -11.43 -30.94 -19.48
CA GLY A 429 -11.49 -29.91 -20.52
C GLY A 429 -10.19 -29.80 -21.32
N GLY A 430 -10.02 -28.67 -22.02
CA GLY A 430 -8.84 -28.38 -22.82
C GLY A 430 -7.71 -27.73 -22.02
N GLN A 431 -6.73 -27.17 -22.75
CA GLN A 431 -5.69 -26.33 -22.16
C GLN A 431 -6.30 -25.12 -21.45
N VAL A 432 -5.73 -24.75 -20.31
CA VAL A 432 -6.11 -23.55 -19.55
C VAL A 432 -4.87 -22.80 -19.10
N GLU A 433 -4.91 -21.49 -19.26
CA GLU A 433 -3.93 -20.56 -18.72
C GLU A 433 -4.51 -19.92 -17.47
N VAL A 434 -3.72 -19.84 -16.40
CA VAL A 434 -4.08 -19.24 -15.11
C VAL A 434 -3.03 -18.20 -14.77
N ASP A 435 -3.47 -16.98 -14.52
CA ASP A 435 -2.63 -15.91 -13.96
C ASP A 435 -2.61 -16.08 -12.43
N TRP A 436 -3.69 -15.68 -11.76
CA TRP A 436 -3.84 -15.83 -10.32
C TRP A 436 -5.12 -16.56 -9.93
N LEU A 437 -5.13 -17.05 -8.69
CA LEU A 437 -6.33 -17.45 -7.97
C LEU A 437 -6.39 -16.74 -6.60
N GLY A 438 -7.51 -16.87 -5.91
CA GLY A 438 -7.64 -16.43 -4.52
C GLY A 438 -9.03 -16.73 -3.99
N PHE A 439 -9.34 -16.21 -2.81
CA PHE A 439 -10.59 -16.48 -2.11
C PHE A 439 -11.32 -15.19 -1.71
N ASP A 440 -12.65 -15.27 -1.65
CA ASP A 440 -13.55 -14.18 -1.27
C ASP A 440 -13.39 -12.90 -2.12
N ALA A 441 -13.22 -11.72 -1.51
CA ALA A 441 -13.48 -10.43 -2.17
C ALA A 441 -12.31 -9.86 -3.00
N LEU A 442 -11.07 -10.30 -2.75
CA LEU A 442 -9.84 -9.91 -3.46
C LEU A 442 -9.74 -8.41 -3.85
N PRO A 443 -9.72 -7.47 -2.88
CA PRO A 443 -9.57 -6.04 -3.17
C PRO A 443 -8.23 -5.73 -3.85
N TRP A 444 -8.19 -4.64 -4.61
CA TRP A 444 -6.99 -4.23 -5.37
C TRP A 444 -5.87 -3.73 -4.44
N ASP A 445 -4.63 -3.90 -4.87
CA ASP A 445 -3.39 -3.67 -4.11
C ASP A 445 -2.67 -2.36 -4.44
N LYS A 446 -3.11 -1.62 -5.48
CA LYS A 446 -2.61 -0.28 -5.85
C LYS A 446 -3.78 0.67 -6.14
N GLY A 447 -3.68 1.92 -5.70
CA GLY A 447 -4.70 2.96 -5.88
C GLY A 447 -4.74 3.60 -7.28
N ALA A 448 -5.79 4.39 -7.54
CA ALA A 448 -6.02 5.06 -8.82
C ALA A 448 -4.97 6.12 -9.20
N PHE A 449 -4.26 6.75 -8.25
CA PHE A 449 -3.13 7.63 -8.57
C PHE A 449 -2.02 6.90 -9.33
N ALA A 450 -1.73 5.65 -8.95
CA ALA A 450 -0.71 4.82 -9.59
C ALA A 450 -1.23 4.08 -10.83
N THR A 451 -2.50 3.67 -10.84
CA THR A 451 -3.05 2.77 -11.87
C THR A 451 -3.91 3.45 -12.93
N ARG A 452 -4.39 4.69 -12.68
CA ARG A 452 -5.44 5.40 -13.45
C ARG A 452 -6.74 4.59 -13.63
N LYS A 453 -6.99 3.58 -12.79
CA LYS A 453 -8.15 2.67 -12.87
C LYS A 453 -8.97 2.74 -11.59
N TYR A 454 -10.28 2.51 -11.73
CA TYR A 454 -11.23 2.48 -10.61
C TYR A 454 -11.97 1.14 -10.59
N ARG A 455 -12.24 0.65 -9.37
CA ARG A 455 -12.91 -0.63 -9.15
C ARG A 455 -14.42 -0.45 -9.27
N ASN A 456 -15.03 -1.04 -10.30
CA ASN A 456 -16.49 -1.16 -10.39
C ASN A 456 -16.91 -2.49 -9.73
N LEU A 457 -17.18 -2.43 -8.43
CA LEU A 457 -17.51 -3.59 -7.61
C LEU A 457 -18.90 -4.15 -7.92
N PHE A 458 -19.84 -3.33 -8.39
CA PHE A 458 -21.09 -3.85 -8.96
C PHE A 458 -20.82 -4.73 -10.20
N ALA A 459 -19.98 -4.29 -11.14
CA ALA A 459 -19.63 -5.10 -12.31
C ALA A 459 -18.89 -6.40 -11.92
N GLU A 460 -17.98 -6.35 -10.93
CA GLU A 460 -17.32 -7.56 -10.39
C GLU A 460 -18.30 -8.58 -9.79
N LEU A 461 -19.43 -8.13 -9.25
CA LEU A 461 -20.49 -8.98 -8.69
C LEU A 461 -21.56 -9.38 -9.73
N GLY A 462 -21.40 -8.99 -10.99
CA GLY A 462 -22.24 -9.42 -12.11
C GLY A 462 -23.45 -8.52 -12.41
N TYR A 463 -23.59 -7.36 -11.76
CA TYR A 463 -24.55 -6.34 -12.17
C TYR A 463 -24.16 -5.78 -13.55
N LYS A 464 -25.13 -5.55 -14.44
CA LYS A 464 -24.84 -5.06 -15.80
C LYS A 464 -24.48 -3.59 -15.79
N GLU A 465 -23.51 -3.21 -16.61
CA GLU A 465 -23.07 -1.82 -16.78
C GLU A 465 -24.23 -0.88 -17.16
N THR A 466 -25.17 -1.32 -17.99
CA THR A 466 -26.39 -0.54 -18.32
C THR A 466 -27.23 -0.20 -17.09
N ASP A 467 -27.36 -1.16 -16.18
CA ASP A 467 -28.25 -1.10 -15.04
C ASP A 467 -27.59 -0.29 -13.91
N ILE A 468 -26.26 -0.42 -13.77
CA ILE A 468 -25.41 0.42 -12.90
C ILE A 468 -25.51 1.89 -13.33
N ASN A 469 -25.35 2.15 -14.63
CA ASN A 469 -25.47 3.50 -15.19
C ASN A 469 -26.87 4.11 -14.97
N ALA A 470 -27.93 3.32 -15.17
CA ALA A 470 -29.31 3.76 -14.92
C ALA A 470 -29.57 4.04 -13.43
N LYS A 471 -29.12 3.14 -12.54
CA LYS A 471 -29.30 3.26 -11.07
C LYS A 471 -28.63 4.53 -10.54
N ILE A 472 -27.37 4.79 -10.88
CA ILE A 472 -26.64 5.99 -10.44
C ILE A 472 -27.32 7.28 -10.95
N THR A 473 -27.75 7.27 -12.22
CA THR A 473 -28.48 8.40 -12.82
C THR A 473 -29.81 8.65 -12.09
N SER A 474 -30.53 7.59 -11.71
CA SER A 474 -31.75 7.70 -10.90
C SER A 474 -31.46 8.33 -9.53
N VAL A 475 -30.48 7.81 -8.78
CA VAL A 475 -30.14 8.33 -7.44
C VAL A 475 -29.67 9.80 -7.51
N PHE A 476 -28.95 10.19 -8.56
CA PHE A 476 -28.63 11.61 -8.80
C PHE A 476 -29.89 12.44 -9.06
N ASN A 477 -30.78 11.97 -9.94
CA ASN A 477 -32.02 12.68 -10.27
C ASN A 477 -32.93 12.83 -9.03
N ASP A 478 -33.06 11.81 -8.19
CA ASP A 478 -33.85 11.85 -6.95
C ASP A 478 -33.49 13.08 -6.09
N LEU A 479 -32.20 13.42 -6.00
CA LEU A 479 -31.68 14.53 -5.21
C LEU A 479 -31.66 15.89 -5.93
N PHE A 480 -31.47 15.92 -7.25
CA PHE A 480 -31.26 17.17 -8.00
C PHE A 480 -32.48 17.65 -8.79
N SER A 481 -33.39 16.75 -9.19
CA SER A 481 -34.53 17.05 -10.08
C SER A 481 -35.85 16.36 -9.69
N GLY A 482 -35.81 15.36 -8.81
CA GLY A 482 -36.96 14.58 -8.36
C GLY A 482 -37.92 15.32 -7.42
N PRO A 483 -39.02 14.65 -7.00
CA PRO A 483 -40.04 15.26 -6.14
C PRO A 483 -39.52 15.60 -4.73
N ASN A 484 -38.53 14.85 -4.25
CA ASN A 484 -37.89 15.01 -2.95
C ASN A 484 -36.52 15.70 -3.04
N LYS A 485 -36.26 16.44 -4.13
CA LYS A 485 -34.96 17.05 -4.39
C LYS A 485 -34.50 18.00 -3.28
N ILE A 486 -33.19 18.08 -3.11
CA ILE A 486 -32.51 19.00 -2.20
C ILE A 486 -31.86 20.19 -2.92
N TYR A 487 -31.77 20.17 -4.26
CA TYR A 487 -31.22 21.24 -5.09
C TYR A 487 -32.29 22.25 -5.57
N PHE A 488 -32.05 23.53 -5.30
CA PHE A 488 -32.96 24.64 -5.61
C PHE A 488 -32.24 25.79 -6.32
N GLU A 489 -32.71 26.15 -7.51
CA GLU A 489 -32.19 27.27 -8.29
C GLU A 489 -32.78 28.60 -7.81
N VAL A 490 -31.96 29.66 -7.83
CA VAL A 490 -32.33 31.02 -7.44
C VAL A 490 -31.99 31.96 -8.60
N GLY A 491 -32.96 32.14 -9.50
CA GLY A 491 -32.74 32.83 -10.78
C GLY A 491 -31.74 32.10 -11.67
N ASP A 492 -31.08 32.84 -12.57
CA ASP A 492 -30.32 32.24 -13.68
C ASP A 492 -28.88 31.83 -13.32
N SER A 493 -28.36 32.22 -12.14
CA SER A 493 -26.92 32.12 -11.83
C SER A 493 -26.57 31.57 -10.46
N LEU A 494 -27.55 31.29 -9.59
CA LEU A 494 -27.35 30.79 -8.23
C LEU A 494 -28.18 29.53 -7.99
N ALA A 495 -27.75 28.70 -7.04
CA ALA A 495 -28.54 27.58 -6.49
C ALA A 495 -28.02 27.20 -5.10
N TYR A 496 -28.82 26.46 -4.32
CA TYR A 496 -28.41 25.91 -3.04
C TYR A 496 -28.84 24.45 -2.85
N ILE A 497 -28.15 23.75 -1.95
CA ILE A 497 -28.55 22.46 -1.38
C ILE A 497 -29.19 22.70 -0.01
N SER A 498 -30.43 22.24 0.18
CA SER A 498 -31.21 22.44 1.40
C SER A 498 -31.22 21.20 2.28
N ASP A 499 -30.88 21.34 3.55
CA ASP A 499 -31.24 20.38 4.60
C ASP A 499 -32.73 20.55 4.91
N LEU A 500 -33.56 19.74 4.24
CA LEU A 500 -35.02 19.87 4.30
C LEU A 500 -35.60 19.67 5.70
N LYS A 501 -34.94 18.87 6.56
CA LYS A 501 -35.42 18.55 7.92
C LYS A 501 -35.02 19.61 8.96
N ASN A 502 -33.92 20.34 8.73
CA ASN A 502 -33.47 21.43 9.59
C ASN A 502 -33.82 22.84 9.04
N HIS A 503 -34.35 22.89 7.81
CA HIS A 503 -34.75 24.11 7.10
C HIS A 503 -33.61 25.12 6.88
N ASP A 504 -32.38 24.61 6.68
CA ASP A 504 -31.17 25.42 6.48
C ASP A 504 -30.31 24.94 5.29
N VAL A 505 -29.35 25.78 4.90
CA VAL A 505 -28.36 25.53 3.84
C VAL A 505 -26.99 25.45 4.51
N ARG A 506 -26.29 24.33 4.30
CA ARG A 506 -25.05 23.99 5.03
C ARG A 506 -23.82 23.93 4.15
N THR A 507 -22.66 24.29 4.68
CA THR A 507 -21.38 24.24 3.95
C THR A 507 -21.04 22.83 3.49
N GLU A 508 -21.34 21.83 4.34
CA GLU A 508 -21.32 20.41 4.01
C GLU A 508 -22.10 20.13 2.71
N GLY A 509 -23.43 20.25 2.72
CA GLY A 509 -24.27 19.93 1.55
C GLY A 509 -23.95 20.74 0.30
N MET A 510 -23.58 22.02 0.44
CA MET A 510 -23.16 22.87 -0.67
C MET A 510 -21.86 22.36 -1.31
N SER A 511 -20.85 22.04 -0.50
CA SER A 511 -19.56 21.53 -0.98
C SER A 511 -19.66 20.09 -1.49
N TYR A 512 -20.50 19.24 -0.89
CA TYR A 512 -20.86 17.92 -1.40
C TYR A 512 -21.56 18.01 -2.75
N GLY A 513 -22.51 18.94 -2.90
CA GLY A 513 -23.18 19.23 -4.17
C GLY A 513 -22.20 19.65 -5.27
N MET A 514 -21.19 20.47 -4.94
CA MET A 514 -20.09 20.80 -5.86
C MET A 514 -19.23 19.59 -6.23
N MET A 515 -18.87 18.73 -5.26
CA MET A 515 -18.12 17.50 -5.54
C MET A 515 -18.93 16.57 -6.46
N ILE A 516 -20.22 16.38 -6.20
CA ILE A 516 -21.10 15.59 -7.07
C ILE A 516 -21.17 16.22 -8.47
N ALA A 517 -21.39 17.53 -8.56
CA ALA A 517 -21.51 18.23 -9.84
C ALA A 517 -20.24 18.12 -10.70
N VAL A 518 -19.04 18.25 -10.11
CA VAL A 518 -17.80 18.09 -10.88
C VAL A 518 -17.54 16.63 -11.30
N GLN A 519 -17.94 15.64 -10.50
CA GLN A 519 -17.84 14.23 -10.89
C GLN A 519 -18.78 13.90 -12.06
N PHE A 520 -20.02 14.40 -12.01
CA PHE A 520 -21.07 14.21 -13.03
C PHE A 520 -20.96 15.12 -14.27
N ASP A 521 -19.91 15.93 -14.39
CA ASP A 521 -19.69 16.88 -15.48
C ASP A 521 -20.78 17.98 -15.62
N ARG A 522 -21.28 18.48 -14.48
CA ARG A 522 -22.34 19.48 -14.38
C ARG A 522 -21.79 20.83 -13.94
N GLN A 523 -21.04 21.47 -14.83
CA GLN A 523 -20.49 22.81 -14.62
C GLN A 523 -21.58 23.83 -14.25
N ASP A 524 -22.76 23.72 -14.86
CA ASP A 524 -23.91 24.58 -14.60
C ASP A 524 -24.40 24.50 -13.15
N ILE A 525 -24.48 23.29 -12.58
CA ILE A 525 -24.83 23.07 -11.16
C ILE A 525 -23.69 23.55 -10.27
N PHE A 526 -22.45 23.20 -10.60
CA PHE A 526 -21.26 23.54 -9.83
C PHE A 526 -21.12 25.06 -9.65
N ASP A 527 -21.16 25.79 -10.76
CA ASP A 527 -21.04 27.24 -10.81
C ASP A 527 -22.15 27.94 -10.00
N ARG A 528 -23.39 27.44 -10.09
CA ARG A 528 -24.54 27.98 -9.36
C ARG A 528 -24.40 27.79 -7.84
N LEU A 529 -23.95 26.61 -7.41
CA LEU A 529 -23.65 26.33 -6.00
C LEU A 529 -22.49 27.19 -5.50
N TRP A 530 -21.38 27.25 -6.25
CA TRP A 530 -20.22 28.06 -5.88
C TRP A 530 -20.56 29.54 -5.74
N ARG A 531 -21.28 30.13 -6.71
CA ARG A 531 -21.68 31.55 -6.67
C ARG A 531 -22.61 31.83 -5.48
N TRP A 532 -23.49 30.91 -5.10
CA TRP A 532 -24.32 31.07 -3.89
C TRP A 532 -23.47 30.99 -2.61
N SER A 533 -22.59 29.99 -2.50
CA SER A 533 -21.64 29.85 -1.39
C SER A 533 -20.77 31.09 -1.20
N LYS A 534 -20.18 31.60 -2.28
CA LYS A 534 -19.34 32.81 -2.25
C LYS A 534 -20.13 34.08 -1.91
N LYS A 535 -21.37 34.21 -2.40
CA LYS A 535 -22.23 35.38 -2.16
C LYS A 535 -22.77 35.45 -0.72
N TYR A 536 -23.23 34.33 -0.17
CA TYR A 536 -23.97 34.32 1.09
C TYR A 536 -23.19 33.73 2.26
N MET A 537 -22.42 32.66 2.03
CA MET A 537 -21.72 31.96 3.11
C MET A 537 -20.31 32.49 3.36
N GLN A 538 -19.52 32.72 2.29
CA GLN A 538 -18.12 33.12 2.43
C GLN A 538 -17.96 34.51 3.07
N HIS A 539 -17.06 34.62 4.04
CA HIS A 539 -16.62 35.90 4.58
C HIS A 539 -15.57 36.51 3.65
N GLN A 540 -15.85 37.68 3.10
CA GLN A 540 -14.92 38.39 2.21
C GLN A 540 -13.83 39.16 2.97
N ASP A 541 -14.12 39.52 4.23
CA ASP A 541 -13.32 40.42 5.06
C ASP A 541 -13.30 39.97 6.54
N GLY A 542 -12.44 40.61 7.34
CA GLY A 542 -12.34 40.38 8.79
C GLY A 542 -11.66 39.06 9.19
N PRO A 543 -11.71 38.68 10.49
CA PRO A 543 -10.98 37.51 11.00
C PRO A 543 -11.38 36.18 10.36
N LEU A 544 -12.63 36.07 9.88
CA LEU A 544 -13.14 34.86 9.24
C LEU A 544 -12.93 34.85 7.71
N LYS A 545 -12.24 35.86 7.13
CA LYS A 545 -12.01 35.97 5.69
C LYS A 545 -11.57 34.64 5.06
N GLY A 546 -12.20 34.28 3.94
CA GLY A 546 -11.96 33.04 3.19
C GLY A 546 -12.68 31.80 3.73
N TYR A 547 -13.19 31.82 4.96
CA TYR A 547 -14.06 30.77 5.51
C TYR A 547 -15.54 31.05 5.22
N PHE A 548 -16.39 30.06 5.45
CA PHE A 548 -17.81 30.07 5.10
C PHE A 548 -18.68 29.88 6.34
N ALA A 549 -19.69 30.73 6.53
CA ALA A 549 -20.70 30.52 7.57
C ALA A 549 -21.37 29.14 7.41
N TRP A 550 -21.26 28.26 8.41
CA TRP A 550 -21.61 26.84 8.25
C TRP A 550 -23.10 26.58 7.99
N SER A 551 -23.98 27.48 8.43
CA SER A 551 -25.44 27.41 8.24
C SER A 551 -26.04 28.77 7.88
N CYS A 552 -26.88 28.76 6.85
CA CYS A 552 -27.69 29.88 6.36
C CYS A 552 -29.16 29.47 6.20
N GLN A 553 -30.07 30.44 6.21
CA GLN A 553 -31.43 30.28 5.72
C GLN A 553 -31.42 30.24 4.19
N THR A 554 -32.49 29.73 3.58
CA THR A 554 -32.61 29.57 2.11
C THR A 554 -32.63 30.90 1.33
N ASP A 555 -32.86 32.03 2.00
CA ASP A 555 -32.72 33.39 1.45
C ASP A 555 -31.26 33.92 1.47
N GLY A 556 -30.34 33.16 2.08
CA GLY A 556 -28.93 33.52 2.25
C GLY A 556 -28.58 34.19 3.60
N LYS A 557 -29.55 34.39 4.50
CA LYS A 557 -29.29 34.95 5.83
C LYS A 557 -28.56 33.94 6.72
N ARG A 558 -27.37 34.28 7.19
CA ARG A 558 -26.54 33.44 8.08
C ARG A 558 -27.23 33.14 9.42
N ASN A 559 -27.36 31.86 9.77
CA ASN A 559 -27.78 31.42 11.10
C ASN A 559 -26.61 31.47 12.10
N ALA A 560 -25.41 31.14 11.62
CA ALA A 560 -24.16 31.19 12.39
C ALA A 560 -23.06 31.90 11.58
N GLN A 561 -22.03 32.43 12.25
CA GLN A 561 -20.89 33.06 11.55
C GLN A 561 -19.68 32.13 11.42
N GLY A 562 -19.46 31.20 12.36
CA GLY A 562 -18.34 30.26 12.30
C GLY A 562 -18.47 29.26 11.13
N PRO A 563 -17.36 28.67 10.67
CA PRO A 563 -17.35 27.61 9.67
C PRO A 563 -17.38 26.20 10.29
N ALA A 564 -17.51 25.19 9.43
CA ALA A 564 -17.40 23.76 9.74
C ALA A 564 -16.42 23.14 8.75
N SER A 565 -15.31 22.60 9.28
CA SER A 565 -14.06 22.39 8.52
C SER A 565 -14.16 21.41 7.35
N ASP A 566 -15.10 20.47 7.40
CA ASP A 566 -15.40 19.54 6.30
C ASP A 566 -15.93 20.27 5.05
N GLY A 567 -16.69 21.35 5.23
CA GLY A 567 -17.14 22.22 4.15
C GLY A 567 -15.97 22.82 3.36
N GLU A 568 -15.06 23.53 4.02
CA GLU A 568 -13.84 24.06 3.41
C GLU A 568 -12.98 22.96 2.73
N LEU A 569 -12.82 21.80 3.38
CA LEU A 569 -12.09 20.64 2.85
C LEU A 569 -12.66 20.15 1.51
N TYR A 570 -13.99 20.03 1.40
CA TYR A 570 -14.65 19.64 0.16
C TYR A 570 -14.66 20.76 -0.88
N TYR A 571 -14.85 22.04 -0.48
CA TYR A 571 -14.78 23.18 -1.41
C TYR A 571 -13.44 23.25 -2.14
N VAL A 572 -12.31 23.22 -1.42
CA VAL A 572 -10.97 23.30 -2.00
C VAL A 572 -10.74 22.15 -2.99
N THR A 573 -11.09 20.92 -2.61
CA THR A 573 -10.89 19.75 -3.48
C THR A 573 -11.77 19.80 -4.72
N SER A 574 -13.03 20.19 -4.58
CA SER A 574 -13.99 20.32 -5.69
C SER A 574 -13.57 21.41 -6.68
N LEU A 575 -12.99 22.52 -6.19
CA LEU A 575 -12.46 23.62 -7.00
C LEU A 575 -11.19 23.22 -7.76
N ILE A 576 -10.26 22.49 -7.14
CA ILE A 576 -9.08 21.92 -7.83
C ILE A 576 -9.54 20.98 -8.95
N PHE A 577 -10.53 20.13 -8.69
CA PHE A 577 -11.11 19.26 -9.70
C PHE A 577 -11.86 20.00 -10.82
N ALA A 578 -12.55 21.10 -10.52
CA ALA A 578 -13.19 21.94 -11.53
C ALA A 578 -12.16 22.61 -12.45
N SER A 579 -11.06 23.13 -11.88
CA SER A 579 -9.89 23.61 -12.64
C SER A 579 -9.35 22.51 -13.56
N ASN A 580 -9.12 21.31 -13.03
CA ASN A 580 -8.58 20.19 -13.80
C ASN A 580 -9.52 19.72 -14.93
N ARG A 581 -10.84 19.79 -14.75
CA ARG A 581 -11.82 19.34 -15.74
C ARG A 581 -12.15 20.39 -16.81
N TRP A 582 -12.46 21.61 -16.38
CA TRP A 582 -13.04 22.66 -17.23
C TRP A 582 -12.08 23.83 -17.51
N GLY A 583 -10.89 23.84 -16.92
CA GLY A 583 -9.98 24.99 -16.95
C GLY A 583 -10.48 26.15 -16.08
N ASN A 584 -9.76 27.27 -16.11
CA ASN A 584 -10.03 28.43 -15.24
C ASN A 584 -10.61 29.66 -15.98
N ASP A 585 -10.78 29.57 -17.31
CA ASP A 585 -11.26 30.65 -18.18
C ASP A 585 -12.78 30.60 -18.42
N THR A 586 -13.54 30.20 -17.40
CA THR A 586 -14.98 29.91 -17.46
C THR A 586 -15.85 31.05 -16.90
N GLY A 587 -15.21 32.14 -16.44
CA GLY A 587 -15.83 33.16 -15.60
C GLY A 587 -15.66 32.90 -14.09
N ILE A 588 -15.15 31.73 -13.70
CA ILE A 588 -14.63 31.43 -12.36
C ILE A 588 -13.24 30.79 -12.52
N ASN A 589 -12.21 31.41 -11.93
CA ASN A 589 -10.89 30.78 -11.83
C ASN A 589 -10.88 29.85 -10.62
N TYR A 590 -11.33 28.61 -10.80
CA TYR A 590 -11.52 27.64 -9.72
C TYR A 590 -10.24 27.40 -8.90
N LEU A 591 -9.08 27.31 -9.55
CA LEU A 591 -7.80 27.12 -8.85
C LEU A 591 -7.46 28.31 -7.94
N ALA A 592 -7.62 29.54 -8.44
CA ALA A 592 -7.39 30.74 -7.63
C ALA A 592 -8.37 30.85 -6.44
N GLU A 593 -9.61 30.39 -6.59
CA GLU A 593 -10.57 30.32 -5.48
C GLU A 593 -10.14 29.28 -4.42
N ALA A 594 -9.65 28.10 -4.84
CA ALA A 594 -9.12 27.08 -3.93
C ALA A 594 -7.89 27.59 -3.16
N GLN A 595 -6.93 28.19 -3.88
CA GLN A 595 -5.73 28.82 -3.32
C GLN A 595 -6.09 29.92 -2.33
N ASN A 596 -7.06 30.79 -2.66
CA ASN A 596 -7.51 31.85 -1.76
C ASN A 596 -8.08 31.31 -0.43
N ILE A 597 -8.80 30.19 -0.43
CA ILE A 597 -9.26 29.53 0.81
C ILE A 597 -8.07 29.04 1.63
N LEU A 598 -7.11 28.34 1.00
CA LEU A 598 -5.91 27.81 1.66
C LEU A 598 -5.01 28.91 2.22
N ASP A 599 -4.76 29.98 1.46
CA ASP A 599 -3.94 31.11 1.87
C ASP A 599 -4.59 31.90 3.01
N CYS A 600 -5.89 32.22 2.89
CA CYS A 600 -6.65 32.85 3.97
C CYS A 600 -6.71 31.98 5.22
N SER A 601 -6.67 30.65 5.08
CA SER A 601 -6.58 29.72 6.21
C SER A 601 -5.22 29.80 6.90
N MET A 602 -4.12 29.72 6.14
CA MET A 602 -2.75 29.75 6.69
C MET A 602 -2.38 31.09 7.33
N GLN A 603 -2.93 32.21 6.82
CA GLN A 603 -2.73 33.54 7.40
C GLN A 603 -3.27 33.68 8.83
N LYS A 604 -4.10 32.75 9.32
CA LYS A 604 -4.66 32.75 10.68
C LYS A 604 -3.73 32.14 11.74
N ALA A 605 -2.54 31.68 11.35
CA ALA A 605 -1.56 31.14 12.29
C ALA A 605 -1.21 32.16 13.38
N GLY A 606 -1.44 31.80 14.64
CA GLY A 606 -1.16 32.66 15.80
C GLY A 606 -2.21 33.73 16.13
N MET A 607 -3.42 33.68 15.55
CA MET A 607 -4.53 34.55 15.96
C MET A 607 -5.29 33.99 17.18
N ASP A 608 -5.74 34.86 18.09
CA ASP A 608 -6.38 34.48 19.36
C ASP A 608 -7.79 33.87 19.24
N ARG A 609 -8.52 34.17 18.15
CA ARG A 609 -9.97 33.90 18.03
C ARG A 609 -10.36 33.03 16.85
N VAL A 610 -9.40 32.67 16.02
CA VAL A 610 -9.59 31.86 14.81
C VAL A 610 -8.27 31.19 14.50
N SER A 611 -8.27 29.92 14.09
CA SER A 611 -7.07 29.19 13.70
C SER A 611 -7.04 28.95 12.20
N PRO A 612 -5.95 28.39 11.65
CA PRO A 612 -6.00 27.69 10.38
C PRO A 612 -6.91 26.45 10.47
N LEU A 613 -7.40 26.01 9.31
CA LEU A 613 -8.28 24.83 9.11
C LEU A 613 -7.60 23.54 9.57
N ILE A 614 -6.28 23.47 9.33
CA ILE A 614 -5.40 22.41 9.82
C ILE A 614 -4.67 22.93 11.05
N ASN A 615 -4.80 22.22 12.17
CA ASN A 615 -4.01 22.49 13.36
C ASN A 615 -2.52 22.31 13.03
N LEU A 616 -1.72 23.38 13.10
CA LEU A 616 -0.33 23.36 12.64
C LEU A 616 0.63 22.53 13.51
N GLN A 617 0.27 22.26 14.78
CA GLN A 617 1.07 21.42 15.67
C GLN A 617 0.85 19.94 15.38
N HIS A 618 -0.42 19.55 15.17
CA HIS A 618 -0.79 18.15 14.94
C HIS A 618 -0.79 17.77 13.46
N GLN A 619 -0.90 18.74 12.55
CA GLN A 619 -1.14 18.56 11.11
C GLN A 619 -2.34 17.65 10.82
N LEU A 620 -3.40 17.92 11.57
CA LEU A 620 -4.71 17.30 11.50
C LEU A 620 -5.74 18.43 11.30
N ILE A 621 -6.83 18.14 10.61
CA ILE A 621 -7.96 19.08 10.47
C ILE A 621 -8.55 19.42 11.85
N THR A 622 -9.10 20.61 12.00
CA THR A 622 -9.85 21.03 13.19
C THR A 622 -11.31 20.59 13.08
N PHE A 623 -12.04 20.43 14.18
CA PHE A 623 -13.51 20.34 14.09
C PHE A 623 -14.10 21.68 13.60
N THR A 624 -13.79 22.77 14.30
CA THR A 624 -14.00 24.13 13.80
C THR A 624 -12.75 24.97 14.06
N PRO A 625 -12.35 25.89 13.17
CA PRO A 625 -11.16 26.73 13.34
C PRO A 625 -11.39 27.90 14.32
N ASP A 626 -11.98 27.62 15.48
CA ASP A 626 -12.16 28.54 16.61
C ASP A 626 -11.50 27.97 17.88
N PRO A 627 -11.33 28.74 18.98
CA PRO A 627 -10.58 28.27 20.14
C PRO A 627 -11.15 27.02 20.84
N TRP A 628 -12.43 26.69 20.65
CA TRP A 628 -13.01 25.46 21.21
C TRP A 628 -12.85 24.30 20.22
N GLY A 629 -13.38 24.40 19.00
CA GLY A 629 -13.30 23.31 18.02
C GLY A 629 -11.89 23.07 17.45
N GLY A 630 -10.98 24.01 17.62
CA GLY A 630 -9.58 23.89 17.22
C GLY A 630 -8.72 23.09 18.21
N SER A 631 -9.28 22.75 19.38
CA SER A 631 -8.62 21.93 20.41
C SER A 631 -8.78 20.41 20.21
N PHE A 632 -9.66 19.99 19.29
CA PHE A 632 -9.92 18.58 18.95
C PHE A 632 -10.27 18.45 17.44
N THR A 633 -10.59 17.23 16.99
CA THR A 633 -11.03 16.97 15.61
C THR A 633 -12.20 15.99 15.57
N ASP A 634 -12.74 15.78 14.38
CA ASP A 634 -13.80 14.83 14.05
C ASP A 634 -13.21 13.77 13.09
N PRO A 635 -13.23 12.46 13.42
CA PRO A 635 -12.72 11.40 12.54
C PRO A 635 -13.30 11.41 11.12
N SER A 636 -14.54 11.86 10.96
CA SER A 636 -15.22 11.95 9.67
C SER A 636 -14.73 13.09 8.78
N TYR A 637 -13.96 14.04 9.32
CA TYR A 637 -13.34 15.13 8.56
C TYR A 637 -11.98 14.71 7.99
N HIS A 638 -11.44 13.54 8.36
CA HIS A 638 -10.19 13.03 7.83
C HIS A 638 -10.41 12.33 6.49
N VAL A 639 -10.11 13.04 5.39
CA VAL A 639 -10.10 12.53 4.02
C VAL A 639 -8.67 12.62 3.45
N PRO A 640 -7.75 11.68 3.77
CA PRO A 640 -6.34 11.78 3.38
C PRO A 640 -6.13 11.89 1.86
N ALA A 641 -7.01 11.25 1.09
CA ALA A 641 -7.06 11.31 -0.37
C ALA A 641 -7.16 12.73 -0.94
N PHE A 642 -7.75 13.68 -0.21
CA PHE A 642 -7.87 15.07 -0.64
C PHE A 642 -6.57 15.84 -0.42
N TYR A 643 -5.85 15.60 0.68
CA TYR A 643 -4.52 16.20 0.86
C TYR A 643 -3.52 15.67 -0.18
N GLU A 644 -3.69 14.44 -0.68
CA GLU A 644 -2.92 13.90 -1.81
C GLU A 644 -3.23 14.63 -3.13
N VAL A 645 -4.49 15.05 -3.35
CA VAL A 645 -4.88 15.93 -4.46
C VAL A 645 -4.23 17.31 -4.30
N TRP A 646 -4.32 17.92 -3.11
CA TRP A 646 -3.77 19.26 -2.84
C TRP A 646 -2.24 19.27 -2.99
N ALA A 647 -1.57 18.22 -2.50
CA ALA A 647 -0.13 18.03 -2.65
C ALA A 647 0.36 18.00 -4.11
N ARG A 648 -0.54 17.70 -5.06
CA ARG A 648 -0.23 17.60 -6.49
C ARG A 648 -0.69 18.83 -7.28
N TRP A 649 -1.87 19.38 -6.98
CA TRP A 649 -2.56 20.35 -7.85
C TRP A 649 -3.16 21.57 -7.14
N ALA A 650 -2.87 21.80 -5.85
CA ALA A 650 -3.19 23.11 -5.25
C ALA A 650 -2.24 24.22 -5.74
N GLU A 651 -1.03 23.85 -6.18
CA GLU A 651 0.02 24.76 -6.68
C GLU A 651 0.39 25.92 -5.71
N ASP A 652 0.06 25.77 -4.43
CA ASP A 652 0.15 26.78 -3.37
C ASP A 652 1.54 26.84 -2.69
N GLY A 653 2.52 26.11 -3.21
CA GLY A 653 3.85 25.96 -2.63
C GLY A 653 3.96 25.05 -1.41
N ARG A 654 2.86 24.42 -0.92
CA ARG A 654 2.83 23.64 0.33
C ARG A 654 2.75 22.12 0.12
N SER A 655 3.17 21.65 -1.06
CA SER A 655 3.10 20.24 -1.49
C SER A 655 3.61 19.21 -0.46
N SER A 656 4.71 19.49 0.26
CA SER A 656 5.24 18.60 1.31
C SER A 656 4.35 18.56 2.56
N PHE A 657 3.85 19.71 3.00
CA PHE A 657 2.95 19.83 4.16
C PHE A 657 1.65 19.06 3.94
N TRP A 658 1.08 19.10 2.73
CA TRP A 658 -0.12 18.35 2.39
C TRP A 658 0.09 16.83 2.41
N ARG A 659 1.25 16.32 1.96
CA ARG A 659 1.59 14.89 2.11
C ARG A 659 1.67 14.47 3.58
N GLU A 660 2.31 15.29 4.42
CA GLU A 660 2.40 15.01 5.86
C GLU A 660 1.01 15.02 6.55
N CYS A 661 0.09 15.91 6.13
CA CYS A 661 -1.30 15.90 6.61
C CYS A 661 -2.05 14.62 6.20
N ALA A 662 -1.77 14.05 5.02
CA ALA A 662 -2.32 12.76 4.58
C ALA A 662 -1.82 11.61 5.46
N GLU A 663 -0.50 11.52 5.66
CA GLU A 663 0.13 10.50 6.51
C GLU A 663 -0.36 10.57 7.96
N LYS A 664 -0.43 11.77 8.54
CA LYS A 664 -0.90 11.98 9.91
C LYS A 664 -2.40 11.71 10.06
N SER A 665 -3.22 12.04 9.07
CA SER A 665 -4.65 11.70 9.08
C SER A 665 -4.89 10.18 9.02
N ARG A 666 -4.14 9.43 8.19
CA ARG A 666 -4.16 7.96 8.21
C ARG A 666 -3.75 7.44 9.60
N ALA A 667 -2.64 7.93 10.14
CA ALA A 667 -2.14 7.53 11.46
C ALA A 667 -3.10 7.88 12.61
N TYR A 668 -3.84 8.97 12.51
CA TYR A 668 -4.87 9.40 13.47
C TYR A 668 -6.07 8.45 13.47
N LEU A 669 -6.61 8.11 12.29
CA LEU A 669 -7.73 7.16 12.14
C LEU A 669 -7.44 5.80 12.78
N ARG A 670 -6.16 5.34 12.76
CA ARG A 670 -5.74 4.11 13.44
C ARG A 670 -5.85 4.17 14.98
N LYS A 671 -5.85 5.36 15.57
CA LYS A 671 -5.91 5.56 17.03
C LYS A 671 -7.33 5.77 17.54
N CYS A 672 -8.16 6.53 16.82
CA CYS A 672 -9.52 6.88 17.26
C CYS A 672 -10.57 5.81 16.94
N ILE A 673 -10.29 4.87 16.04
CA ILE A 673 -11.21 3.77 15.71
C ILE A 673 -11.03 2.60 16.69
N HIS A 674 -12.13 2.15 17.28
CA HIS A 674 -12.13 1.06 18.24
C HIS A 674 -11.63 -0.26 17.61
N PRO A 675 -10.64 -0.94 18.21
CA PRO A 675 -9.88 -2.01 17.55
C PRO A 675 -10.64 -3.34 17.39
N ILE A 676 -11.84 -3.47 17.95
CA ILE A 676 -12.69 -4.67 17.83
C ILE A 676 -13.85 -4.42 16.85
N THR A 677 -14.66 -3.41 17.13
CA THR A 677 -15.90 -3.10 16.38
C THR A 677 -15.66 -2.32 15.09
N GLY A 678 -14.56 -1.59 14.99
CA GLY A 678 -14.33 -0.66 13.87
C GLY A 678 -15.16 0.63 13.95
N LEU A 679 -15.87 0.89 15.04
CA LEU A 679 -16.60 2.15 15.25
C LEU A 679 -15.64 3.27 15.71
N ASN A 680 -15.92 4.50 15.30
CA ASN A 680 -15.29 5.74 15.79
C ASN A 680 -16.29 6.60 16.57
N PRO A 681 -15.82 7.53 17.42
CA PRO A 681 -16.66 8.60 17.96
C PRO A 681 -16.92 9.68 16.90
N ASP A 682 -17.94 10.51 17.09
CA ASP A 682 -18.14 11.73 16.30
C ASP A 682 -16.97 12.72 16.54
N TYR A 683 -16.61 13.00 17.80
CA TYR A 683 -15.49 13.90 18.14
C TYR A 683 -14.42 13.22 18.98
N CYS A 684 -13.16 13.59 18.77
CA CYS A 684 -12.01 12.93 19.38
C CYS A 684 -10.80 13.88 19.49
N ASN A 685 -10.01 13.71 20.53
CA ASN A 685 -8.78 14.48 20.75
C ASN A 685 -7.74 14.14 19.68
N TYR A 686 -6.82 15.06 19.38
CA TYR A 686 -5.77 14.85 18.36
C TYR A 686 -4.83 13.67 18.61
N ASP A 687 -4.78 13.13 19.83
CA ASP A 687 -4.02 11.92 20.15
C ASP A 687 -4.76 10.61 19.83
N GLY A 688 -6.05 10.67 19.50
CA GLY A 688 -6.92 9.54 19.22
C GLY A 688 -7.80 9.10 20.40
N THR A 689 -7.77 9.80 21.54
CA THR A 689 -8.62 9.49 22.70
C THR A 689 -10.01 10.12 22.58
N LEU A 690 -11.02 9.48 23.17
CA LEU A 690 -12.36 10.06 23.36
C LEU A 690 -12.26 11.45 23.98
N LEU A 691 -13.12 12.38 23.53
CA LEU A 691 -13.15 13.77 24.00
C LEU A 691 -13.44 13.85 25.51
N GLY A 692 -14.13 12.86 26.09
CA GLY A 692 -14.45 12.81 27.52
C GLY A 692 -15.49 13.85 27.90
N SER A 693 -16.39 14.16 26.97
CA SER A 693 -17.35 15.25 27.07
C SER A 693 -18.66 14.76 27.69
N ASN A 694 -19.15 15.44 28.73
CA ASN A 694 -20.48 15.18 29.30
C ASN A 694 -21.65 15.60 28.37
N ARG A 695 -21.39 15.88 27.09
CA ARG A 695 -22.43 16.18 26.07
C ARG A 695 -22.80 14.90 25.32
N ILE A 696 -24.05 14.84 24.84
CA ILE A 696 -24.56 13.72 24.04
C ILE A 696 -23.77 13.46 22.74
N ILE A 697 -23.19 14.51 22.15
CA ILE A 697 -22.33 14.46 20.96
C ILE A 697 -20.86 14.51 21.38
N GLY A 698 -20.05 13.66 20.74
CA GLY A 698 -18.64 13.47 21.06
C GLY A 698 -18.31 11.99 21.01
N ASP A 699 -18.36 11.33 22.17
CA ASP A 699 -17.70 10.03 22.41
C ASP A 699 -18.42 8.78 21.85
N ALA A 700 -19.51 8.96 21.11
CA ALA A 700 -20.33 7.88 20.54
C ALA A 700 -20.30 7.91 19.01
N PHE A 701 -20.51 6.74 18.38
CA PHE A 701 -20.70 6.62 16.93
C PHE A 701 -22.11 7.08 16.57
N ARG A 702 -22.25 8.22 15.88
CA ARG A 702 -23.54 8.75 15.39
C ARG A 702 -23.37 9.36 13.99
N PHE A 703 -24.18 10.37 13.64
CA PHE A 703 -24.37 10.85 12.27
C PHE A 703 -23.07 11.20 11.54
N ASP A 704 -22.20 12.02 12.12
CA ASP A 704 -20.92 12.41 11.52
C ASP A 704 -20.04 11.18 11.29
N SER A 705 -19.97 10.28 12.28
CA SER A 705 -19.21 9.03 12.24
C SER A 705 -19.53 8.12 11.05
N TRP A 706 -20.75 8.17 10.52
CA TRP A 706 -21.17 7.32 9.39
C TRP A 706 -20.33 7.56 8.13
N ARG A 707 -19.63 8.70 7.99
CA ARG A 707 -18.83 9.02 6.80
C ARG A 707 -17.45 8.35 6.79
N VAL A 708 -16.89 8.01 7.95
CA VAL A 708 -15.55 7.37 8.09
C VAL A 708 -15.38 6.11 7.23
N PRO A 709 -16.35 5.17 7.16
CA PRO A 709 -16.31 4.04 6.24
C PRO A 709 -16.05 4.40 4.78
N MET A 710 -16.69 5.46 4.25
CA MET A 710 -16.52 5.86 2.86
C MET A 710 -15.23 6.65 2.64
N ASN A 711 -14.78 7.45 3.63
CA ASN A 711 -13.51 8.17 3.55
C ASN A 711 -12.32 7.21 3.46
N ILE A 712 -12.37 6.11 4.22
CA ILE A 712 -11.37 5.04 4.15
C ILE A 712 -11.47 4.30 2.81
N ALA A 713 -12.68 4.07 2.29
CA ALA A 713 -12.88 3.50 0.96
C ALA A 713 -12.31 4.40 -0.16
N LEU A 714 -12.41 5.73 -0.01
CA LEU A 714 -11.86 6.73 -0.94
C LEU A 714 -10.33 6.69 -0.94
N ASP A 715 -9.70 6.77 0.22
CA ASP A 715 -8.24 6.76 0.34
C ASP A 715 -7.63 5.42 -0.12
N TYR A 716 -8.29 4.31 0.16
CA TYR A 716 -7.93 3.01 -0.39
C TYR A 716 -8.04 2.99 -1.92
N SER A 717 -9.17 3.45 -2.47
CA SER A 717 -9.42 3.45 -3.91
C SER A 717 -8.45 4.34 -4.68
N TRP A 718 -8.13 5.53 -4.15
CA TRP A 718 -7.30 6.52 -4.84
C TRP A 718 -5.81 6.32 -4.58
N VAL A 719 -5.42 5.94 -3.36
CA VAL A 719 -4.01 5.94 -2.92
C VAL A 719 -3.54 4.54 -2.51
N CYS A 720 -4.33 3.82 -1.71
CA CYS A 720 -4.01 2.49 -1.16
C CYS A 720 -2.74 2.47 -0.26
N ALA A 721 -2.43 3.60 0.39
CA ALA A 721 -1.20 3.77 1.17
C ALA A 721 -1.21 3.05 2.54
N ASP A 722 -2.39 2.77 3.12
CA ASP A 722 -2.54 2.07 4.42
C ASP A 722 -3.31 0.75 4.24
N LYS A 723 -3.06 0.08 3.10
CA LYS A 723 -3.77 -1.09 2.56
C LYS A 723 -4.21 -2.09 3.63
N GLU A 724 -3.27 -2.57 4.45
CA GLU A 724 -3.52 -3.65 5.40
C GLU A 724 -4.44 -3.23 6.55
N TRP A 725 -4.21 -2.04 7.13
CA TRP A 725 -5.06 -1.52 8.18
C TRP A 725 -6.45 -1.16 7.65
N GLN A 726 -6.54 -0.60 6.43
CA GLN A 726 -7.80 -0.28 5.77
C GLN A 726 -8.63 -1.54 5.48
N GLN A 727 -8.03 -2.60 4.93
CA GLN A 727 -8.66 -3.93 4.78
C GLN A 727 -9.14 -4.48 6.12
N SER A 728 -8.30 -4.40 7.15
CA SER A 728 -8.61 -4.86 8.51
C SER A 728 -9.78 -4.08 9.13
N TYR A 729 -9.83 -2.76 8.91
CA TYR A 729 -10.92 -1.88 9.31
C TYR A 729 -12.24 -2.25 8.64
N GLY A 730 -12.27 -2.38 7.32
CA GLY A 730 -13.48 -2.72 6.57
C GLY A 730 -14.08 -4.05 7.03
N ASN A 731 -13.23 -5.07 7.21
CA ASN A 731 -13.65 -6.35 7.78
C ASN A 731 -14.21 -6.19 9.21
N ARG A 732 -13.60 -5.38 10.10
CA ARG A 732 -14.09 -5.18 11.48
C ARG A 732 -15.49 -4.56 11.51
N ILE A 733 -15.69 -3.43 10.83
CA ILE A 733 -16.97 -2.72 10.88
C ILE A 733 -18.09 -3.52 10.20
N GLN A 734 -17.81 -4.16 9.06
CA GLN A 734 -18.80 -5.05 8.45
C GLN A 734 -19.08 -6.28 9.31
N ASN A 735 -18.09 -6.89 9.97
CA ASN A 735 -18.33 -7.98 10.93
C ASN A 735 -19.21 -7.55 12.11
N PHE A 736 -19.00 -6.36 12.66
CA PHE A 736 -19.82 -5.82 13.74
C PHE A 736 -21.27 -5.59 13.28
N LEU A 737 -21.48 -4.81 12.22
CA LEU A 737 -22.83 -4.50 11.70
C LEU A 737 -23.57 -5.76 11.22
N TYR A 738 -22.85 -6.76 10.69
CA TYR A 738 -23.45 -8.04 10.30
C TYR A 738 -23.86 -8.88 11.53
N ALA A 739 -23.15 -8.79 12.65
CA ALA A 739 -23.51 -9.46 13.90
C ALA A 739 -24.72 -8.81 14.60
N GLU A 740 -24.87 -7.49 14.47
CA GLU A 740 -26.07 -6.72 14.84
C GLU A 740 -27.28 -6.97 13.89
N GLY A 741 -27.02 -7.69 12.80
CA GLY A 741 -27.98 -8.10 11.79
C GLY A 741 -28.00 -7.15 10.59
N ILE A 742 -27.72 -7.71 9.40
CA ILE A 742 -27.56 -6.96 8.14
C ILE A 742 -28.78 -6.10 7.76
N ASP A 743 -29.98 -6.51 8.18
CA ASP A 743 -31.25 -5.81 7.92
C ASP A 743 -31.81 -5.10 9.18
N THR A 744 -31.05 -5.06 10.30
CA THR A 744 -31.54 -4.62 11.63
C THR A 744 -30.57 -3.78 12.46
N PHE A 745 -29.29 -3.66 12.10
CA PHE A 745 -28.34 -2.82 12.85
C PHE A 745 -28.85 -1.38 12.95
N VAL A 746 -28.59 -0.73 14.08
CA VAL A 746 -29.08 0.64 14.34
C VAL A 746 -28.04 1.69 13.96
N ASP A 747 -28.43 2.96 14.06
CA ASP A 747 -27.68 4.08 13.53
C ASP A 747 -26.84 4.84 14.57
N GLN A 748 -26.87 4.41 15.85
CA GLN A 748 -26.08 5.00 16.94
C GLN A 748 -25.62 3.95 17.96
N TYR A 749 -24.34 3.98 18.29
CA TYR A 749 -23.69 3.05 19.22
C TYR A 749 -22.63 3.77 20.08
N ASN A 750 -22.32 3.25 21.26
CA ASN A 750 -21.02 3.55 21.90
C ASN A 750 -19.91 2.89 21.07
N VAL A 751 -18.69 3.44 21.08
CA VAL A 751 -17.61 2.93 20.20
C VAL A 751 -17.23 1.47 20.48
N ASP A 752 -17.48 0.98 21.70
CA ASP A 752 -17.28 -0.42 22.09
C ASP A 752 -18.34 -1.39 21.53
N GLY A 753 -19.37 -0.88 20.86
CA GLY A 753 -20.51 -1.62 20.30
C GLY A 753 -21.72 -1.71 21.22
N THR A 754 -21.65 -1.18 22.44
CA THR A 754 -22.81 -1.16 23.36
C THR A 754 -23.85 -0.11 22.96
N GLN A 755 -25.09 -0.28 23.41
CA GLN A 755 -26.17 0.68 23.13
C GLN A 755 -25.93 2.03 23.82
N VAL A 756 -26.25 3.12 23.13
CA VAL A 756 -26.16 4.48 23.68
C VAL A 756 -27.19 4.69 24.79
N ASN A 757 -26.76 5.27 25.92
CA ASN A 757 -27.67 5.65 27.02
C ASN A 757 -28.63 6.77 26.63
N GLU A 758 -28.23 7.63 25.69
CA GLU A 758 -29.10 8.66 25.10
C GLU A 758 -28.98 8.67 23.57
N ILE A 759 -30.14 8.64 22.91
CA ILE A 759 -30.30 8.73 21.45
C ILE A 759 -30.21 10.19 21.02
N LEU A 760 -29.33 10.53 20.08
CA LEU A 760 -29.30 11.85 19.45
C LEU A 760 -30.46 11.96 18.46
N GLY A 761 -31.21 13.06 18.54
CA GLY A 761 -32.35 13.29 17.66
C GLY A 761 -31.97 13.83 16.28
N ALA A 762 -32.82 13.60 15.28
CA ALA A 762 -32.70 14.14 13.94
C ALA A 762 -34.06 14.70 13.45
N GLY A 763 -34.08 15.94 12.96
CA GLY A 763 -35.29 16.57 12.42
C GLY A 763 -36.50 16.62 13.38
N GLY A 764 -36.26 16.69 14.69
CA GLY A 764 -37.32 16.63 15.72
C GLY A 764 -37.71 15.22 16.21
N TYR A 765 -37.17 14.16 15.59
CA TYR A 765 -37.43 12.77 15.99
C TYR A 765 -36.30 12.22 16.87
N LYS A 766 -36.63 11.40 17.88
CA LYS A 766 -35.65 10.76 18.80
C LYS A 766 -35.88 9.25 18.85
N LYS A 767 -35.43 8.55 17.81
CA LYS A 767 -35.60 7.09 17.60
C LYS A 767 -34.37 6.53 16.88
N LEU A 768 -33.88 5.36 17.32
CA LEU A 768 -32.87 4.57 16.59
C LEU A 768 -33.48 3.96 15.33
N ARG A 769 -32.74 3.93 14.23
CA ARG A 769 -33.21 3.37 12.95
C ARG A 769 -32.12 2.55 12.24
N HIS A 770 -32.54 1.73 11.30
CA HIS A 770 -31.63 1.14 10.30
C HIS A 770 -31.43 2.16 9.17
N SER A 771 -30.66 3.22 9.47
CA SER A 771 -30.62 4.42 8.62
C SER A 771 -29.87 4.19 7.30
N LEU A 772 -30.50 4.57 6.19
CA LEU A 772 -30.05 4.34 4.82
C LEU A 772 -28.68 4.96 4.53
N GLY A 773 -28.33 6.08 5.17
CA GLY A 773 -26.98 6.65 5.11
C GLY A 773 -25.91 5.70 5.68
N LEU A 774 -26.17 5.04 6.81
CA LEU A 774 -25.26 4.06 7.38
C LEU A 774 -25.22 2.76 6.56
N VAL A 775 -26.35 2.32 6.00
CA VAL A 775 -26.40 1.20 5.04
C VAL A 775 -25.52 1.52 3.82
N ALA A 776 -25.62 2.74 3.29
CA ALA A 776 -24.84 3.17 2.15
C ALA A 776 -23.32 3.19 2.42
N THR A 777 -22.89 3.75 3.56
CA THR A 777 -21.46 3.88 3.86
C THR A 777 -20.83 2.55 4.31
N SER A 778 -21.56 1.72 5.04
CA SER A 778 -21.17 0.33 5.33
C SER A 778 -21.15 -0.55 4.09
N ALA A 779 -21.94 -0.26 3.04
CA ALA A 779 -21.77 -0.89 1.74
C ALA A 779 -20.54 -0.34 0.98
N ALA A 780 -20.29 0.98 1.00
CA ALA A 780 -19.16 1.61 0.31
C ALA A 780 -17.79 1.07 0.75
N VAL A 781 -17.59 0.78 2.05
CA VAL A 781 -16.34 0.21 2.57
C VAL A 781 -16.04 -1.20 2.03
N SER A 782 -17.00 -1.88 1.39
CA SER A 782 -16.78 -3.15 0.67
C SER A 782 -15.66 -3.09 -0.37
N LEU A 783 -15.30 -1.90 -0.86
CA LEU A 783 -14.14 -1.71 -1.75
C LEU A 783 -12.83 -2.22 -1.14
N VAL A 784 -12.68 -2.15 0.19
CA VAL A 784 -11.48 -2.53 0.96
C VAL A 784 -11.62 -3.89 1.64
N CYS A 785 -12.85 -4.38 1.84
CA CYS A 785 -13.10 -5.63 2.56
C CYS A 785 -12.57 -6.86 1.81
N THR A 786 -12.22 -7.89 2.56
CA THR A 786 -11.59 -9.12 2.03
C THR A 786 -12.52 -10.34 2.05
N HIS A 787 -13.54 -10.35 2.92
CA HIS A 787 -14.46 -11.46 3.12
C HIS A 787 -15.71 -11.39 2.21
N SER A 788 -16.40 -12.50 2.01
CA SER A 788 -17.56 -12.58 1.11
C SER A 788 -18.82 -11.81 1.54
N LYS A 789 -18.92 -11.39 2.82
CA LYS A 789 -20.11 -10.68 3.34
C LYS A 789 -20.40 -9.35 2.61
N ILE A 790 -19.44 -8.83 1.85
CA ILE A 790 -19.64 -7.65 0.98
C ILE A 790 -20.84 -7.81 0.04
N CYS A 791 -21.15 -9.03 -0.40
CA CYS A 791 -22.25 -9.28 -1.31
C CYS A 791 -23.59 -8.88 -0.69
N ASP A 792 -23.79 -9.16 0.60
CA ASP A 792 -25.03 -8.84 1.31
C ASP A 792 -25.18 -7.32 1.47
N PHE A 793 -24.14 -6.62 1.95
CA PHE A 793 -24.16 -5.14 2.07
C PHE A 793 -24.43 -4.44 0.73
N ILE A 794 -23.80 -4.90 -0.36
CA ILE A 794 -23.96 -4.32 -1.69
C ILE A 794 -25.35 -4.61 -2.25
N ASP A 795 -25.89 -5.82 -2.05
CA ASP A 795 -27.25 -6.18 -2.46
C ASP A 795 -28.31 -5.38 -1.69
N ARG A 796 -28.13 -5.17 -0.38
CA ARG A 796 -29.02 -4.31 0.43
C ARG A 796 -29.02 -2.88 -0.10
N LEU A 797 -27.86 -2.26 -0.34
CA LEU A 797 -27.80 -0.92 -0.92
C LEU A 797 -28.40 -0.87 -2.34
N TRP A 798 -28.15 -1.89 -3.17
CA TRP A 798 -28.69 -1.94 -4.54
C TRP A 798 -30.22 -1.96 -4.57
N ASN A 799 -30.82 -2.72 -3.67
CA ASN A 799 -32.27 -2.90 -3.56
C ASN A 799 -32.95 -1.87 -2.63
N ALA A 800 -32.20 -1.08 -1.86
CA ALA A 800 -32.75 -0.11 -0.91
C ALA A 800 -33.56 1.00 -1.59
N GLU A 801 -34.82 1.13 -1.16
CA GLU A 801 -35.71 2.24 -1.48
C GLU A 801 -35.45 3.43 -0.57
N HIS A 802 -35.50 4.65 -1.12
CA HIS A 802 -35.32 5.89 -0.34
C HIS A 802 -36.69 6.49 -0.06
N VAL A 803 -37.34 5.94 0.97
CA VAL A 803 -38.71 6.24 1.39
C VAL A 803 -38.74 6.67 2.87
N PRO A 804 -39.81 7.30 3.37
CA PRO A 804 -39.96 7.58 4.79
C PRO A 804 -39.92 6.30 5.65
N TYR A 805 -39.28 6.38 6.81
CA TYR A 805 -39.26 5.31 7.80
C TYR A 805 -40.63 5.16 8.50
N ASP A 806 -40.84 4.06 9.22
CA ASP A 806 -42.11 3.75 9.92
C ASP A 806 -42.62 4.84 10.88
N ASP A 807 -41.74 5.70 11.39
CA ASP A 807 -42.12 6.83 12.26
C ASP A 807 -42.38 8.14 11.50
N GLY A 808 -42.39 8.11 10.16
CA GLY A 808 -42.62 9.26 9.29
C GLY A 808 -41.39 10.16 9.08
N TYR A 809 -40.25 9.85 9.71
CA TYR A 809 -38.98 10.51 9.41
C TYR A 809 -38.57 10.22 7.95
N PHE A 810 -38.00 11.22 7.28
CA PHE A 810 -37.45 11.06 5.94
C PHE A 810 -36.31 12.06 5.76
N ASP A 811 -35.18 11.57 5.22
CA ASP A 811 -33.97 12.38 5.06
C ASP A 811 -33.51 12.36 3.60
N ALA A 812 -34.04 13.29 2.81
CA ALA A 812 -33.56 13.49 1.44
C ALA A 812 -32.13 14.05 1.39
N TYR A 813 -31.68 14.70 2.46
CA TYR A 813 -30.40 15.40 2.52
C TYR A 813 -29.27 14.43 2.89
N TYR A 814 -29.23 13.92 4.11
CA TYR A 814 -28.07 13.18 4.60
C TYR A 814 -28.05 11.75 4.05
N ASP A 815 -29.08 10.94 4.33
CA ASP A 815 -29.21 9.59 3.76
C ASP A 815 -29.09 9.60 2.23
N GLY A 816 -29.69 10.61 1.58
CA GLY A 816 -29.62 10.83 0.14
C GLY A 816 -28.19 11.06 -0.39
N LEU A 817 -27.49 12.05 0.16
CA LEU A 817 -26.11 12.37 -0.25
C LEU A 817 -25.17 11.19 0.02
N LEU A 818 -25.26 10.54 1.18
CA LEU A 818 -24.40 9.38 1.50
C LEU A 818 -24.72 8.18 0.58
N ARG A 819 -25.99 7.95 0.23
CA ARG A 819 -26.42 6.95 -0.77
C ARG A 819 -25.81 7.23 -2.14
N LEU A 820 -25.86 8.47 -2.62
CA LEU A 820 -25.27 8.83 -3.91
C LEU A 820 -23.74 8.62 -3.92
N PHE A 821 -23.02 9.08 -2.89
CA PHE A 821 -21.58 8.84 -2.79
C PHE A 821 -21.24 7.34 -2.76
N ALA A 822 -21.98 6.52 -2.01
CA ALA A 822 -21.78 5.07 -1.98
C ALA A 822 -21.98 4.43 -3.37
N PHE A 823 -22.99 4.85 -4.13
CA PHE A 823 -23.17 4.41 -5.52
C PHE A 823 -22.03 4.87 -6.43
N MET A 824 -21.50 6.09 -6.26
CA MET A 824 -20.33 6.57 -7.00
C MET A 824 -19.06 5.77 -6.66
N HIS A 825 -18.86 5.42 -5.38
CA HIS A 825 -17.77 4.56 -4.93
C HIS A 825 -17.83 3.17 -5.58
N LEU A 826 -18.94 2.45 -5.38
CA LEU A 826 -19.07 1.03 -5.74
C LEU A 826 -19.14 0.79 -7.26
N SER A 827 -19.43 1.83 -8.04
CA SER A 827 -19.39 1.79 -9.51
C SER A 827 -18.06 2.24 -10.11
N GLY A 828 -17.09 2.68 -9.30
CA GLY A 828 -15.85 3.27 -9.79
C GLY A 828 -16.03 4.64 -10.46
N LYS A 829 -17.14 5.35 -10.20
CA LYS A 829 -17.43 6.69 -10.74
C LYS A 829 -17.04 7.85 -9.83
N TYR A 830 -16.61 7.59 -8.60
CA TYR A 830 -15.95 8.61 -7.78
C TYR A 830 -14.46 8.64 -8.10
N GLN A 831 -14.07 9.50 -9.04
CA GLN A 831 -12.75 9.47 -9.67
C GLN A 831 -11.89 10.67 -9.30
N ILE A 832 -10.57 10.46 -9.24
CA ILE A 832 -9.59 11.55 -9.28
C ILE A 832 -9.72 12.20 -10.65
N ILE A 833 -9.96 13.51 -10.66
CA ILE A 833 -9.98 14.31 -11.88
C ILE A 833 -8.57 14.88 -12.07
N PHE A 834 -7.82 14.24 -12.97
CA PHE A 834 -6.49 14.67 -13.38
C PHE A 834 -6.59 15.91 -14.28
N PRO A 835 -5.59 16.82 -14.27
CA PRO A 835 -5.53 17.88 -15.27
C PRO A 835 -5.40 17.29 -16.68
N GLN A 836 -5.89 18.02 -17.69
CA GLN A 836 -5.68 17.69 -19.09
C GLN A 836 -4.18 17.81 -19.44
N GLU A 837 -3.68 16.91 -20.29
CA GLU A 837 -2.25 16.86 -20.72
C GLU A 837 -1.94 17.85 -21.86
#